data_AF-F3ZSV1-F1
#
_entry.id   AF-F3ZSV1-F1
#
_cell.length_a   1.000
_cell.length_b   1.000
_cell.length_c   1.000
_cell.angle_alpha   90.00
_cell.angle_beta   90.00
_cell.angle_gamma   90.00
#
_symmetry.space_group_name_H-M   'P 1'
#
loop_
_entity.id
_entity.type
_entity.pdbx_description
1 polymer ?
#
loop_
_entity_poly.entity_id
_entity_poly.type
_entity_poly.pdbx_seq_one_letter_code
_entity_poly.pdbx_strand_id
1 'polypeptide(L)'
;MNIKKAIRSFLYLCIILPFSACSDDDTAYVDNTIKYDSEMSSHIDWIQNDYSINITKNICTPNELFSYRVKIDDNIIKEEIDINKDIIEYTVGENITPERRYITIEVKEGNSEWKIIKRGWQKAGLEKIGNNYWTKGNLTTNGEKFIISPNKTDYGLLFKHKSSMGIKTEGETYSGNIYNPKEQATELSSIAIDEKDPCIMASDGYLRMPTQGEMKSLIENMNDFPVENDGVLYWSAYEGKISLPFAGTCSDKGILSGKNEFVSYWTSSVSKEGKAAAFKMSINKEELECELEEQDRESFNAIRCVRNLELPSYVSHTPTELISEEGGEISITTKSGSIDTYSVELIANDETTVSGTATTSEPTITLTIPKAKSYNIRTFTIYINGENSGKSVKQSGLTNFAIYKSHSPIEETVSDKEFTLKVEIETDLTNIPIEIKEGSKSIETILVSKDNPTAEFKIPSNLTPKNKIYEIWVNGKNTEKTVTQERTSLNVFDVEWSEGYLMVKEGKYVFGEKDEEPMFFKFKNSYAMPIGEIYYGKDYLGYVFTPEKKEMKYDEIIANEGTDPCSLVEPMNTWRMPTSKERDNLYTFKTDITDSYIQFKDDIKDIFFYYTGYLYQTSGSHLGEDQFKVWTSTEKEDDERAYIMQGDKSGLREYGTALYNQGIAVRCVKDK
;
A
#
# COMPACT_ATOMS: atom_id res chain seq x y z
N MET A 1 -10.39 -4.35 -51.34
CA MET A 1 -11.40 -4.11 -52.41
C MET A 1 -11.32 -2.64 -52.83
N ASN A 2 -11.31 -2.33 -54.13
CA ASN A 2 -10.85 -1.03 -54.65
C ASN A 2 -11.84 0.14 -54.46
N ILE A 3 -11.45 1.17 -53.69
CA ILE A 3 -12.03 2.53 -53.78
C ILE A 3 -10.90 3.58 -53.72
N LYS A 4 -10.18 3.74 -54.84
CA LYS A 4 -9.39 4.94 -55.19
C LYS A 4 -9.15 5.02 -56.71
N LYS A 5 -10.24 4.83 -57.47
CA LYS A 5 -10.29 4.98 -58.94
C LYS A 5 -11.43 5.93 -59.34
N ALA A 6 -11.29 7.20 -58.96
CA ALA A 6 -12.12 8.29 -59.46
C ALA A 6 -11.38 9.64 -59.32
N ILE A 7 -11.66 10.56 -60.26
CA ILE A 7 -11.22 11.97 -60.26
C ILE A 7 -9.72 12.21 -60.49
N ARG A 8 -9.32 12.15 -61.77
CA ARG A 8 -8.39 13.14 -62.37
C ARG A 8 -8.69 13.28 -63.87
N SER A 9 -9.81 13.92 -64.18
CA SER A 9 -10.10 14.38 -65.54
C SER A 9 -9.23 15.59 -65.86
N PHE A 10 -8.23 15.42 -66.73
CA PHE A 10 -7.60 16.54 -67.41
C PHE A 10 -8.09 16.59 -68.86
N LEU A 11 -8.49 17.79 -69.30
CA LEU A 11 -8.96 18.04 -70.66
C LEU A 11 -7.86 17.69 -71.68
N TYR A 12 -8.09 16.67 -72.50
CA TYR A 12 -7.38 16.55 -73.78
C TYR A 12 -8.17 17.31 -74.84
N LEU A 13 -7.62 18.44 -75.27
CA LEU A 13 -8.13 19.21 -76.39
C LEU A 13 -7.77 18.46 -77.69
N CYS A 14 -8.76 17.92 -78.39
CA CYS A 14 -8.55 17.31 -79.71
C CYS A 14 -8.13 18.38 -80.73
N ILE A 15 -6.83 18.54 -80.94
CA ILE A 15 -6.28 19.16 -82.15
C ILE A 15 -5.97 18.03 -83.13
N ILE A 16 -6.77 17.94 -84.19
CA ILE A 16 -6.48 17.05 -85.33
C ILE A 16 -5.33 17.69 -86.12
N LEU A 17 -4.17 17.04 -86.12
CA LEU A 17 -3.09 17.31 -87.07
C LEU A 17 -2.97 16.13 -88.05
N PRO A 18 -2.54 16.37 -89.30
CA PRO A 18 -2.65 15.38 -90.37
C PRO A 18 -1.64 14.24 -90.21
N PHE A 19 -2.01 13.06 -90.71
CA PHE A 19 -1.06 11.97 -90.97
C PHE A 19 0.00 12.43 -91.97
N SER A 20 1.24 12.66 -91.49
CA SER A 20 2.41 12.66 -92.37
C SER A 20 2.88 11.23 -92.57
N ALA A 21 2.78 10.72 -93.80
CA ALA A 21 3.51 9.52 -94.18
C ALA A 21 5.02 9.79 -94.07
N CYS A 22 5.80 8.77 -93.72
CA CYS A 22 7.26 8.86 -93.82
C CYS A 22 7.63 9.04 -95.30
N SER A 23 8.20 10.19 -95.66
CA SER A 23 8.68 10.46 -97.02
C SER A 23 10.17 10.19 -97.11
N ASP A 24 10.54 9.23 -97.94
CA ASP A 24 11.91 9.09 -98.44
C ASP A 24 12.19 10.23 -99.44
N ASP A 25 12.55 11.42 -98.95
CA ASP A 25 13.41 12.39 -99.67
C ASP A 25 13.79 13.62 -98.81
N ASP A 26 15.03 14.07 -99.01
CA ASP A 26 15.68 15.33 -98.60
C ASP A 26 15.62 15.85 -97.12
N THR A 27 16.76 15.63 -96.44
CA THR A 27 17.51 16.55 -95.56
C THR A 27 16.83 17.27 -94.38
N ALA A 28 15.59 16.95 -94.02
CA ALA A 28 15.09 17.27 -92.68
C ALA A 28 15.79 16.39 -91.62
N TYR A 29 16.54 17.00 -90.71
CA TYR A 29 17.17 16.31 -89.58
C TYR A 29 16.08 15.92 -88.56
N VAL A 30 15.38 14.82 -88.81
CA VAL A 30 14.37 14.29 -87.89
C VAL A 30 15.09 13.80 -86.65
N ASP A 31 14.88 14.51 -85.54
CA ASP A 31 15.51 14.20 -84.26
C ASP A 31 14.93 12.89 -83.70
N ASN A 32 15.59 11.76 -84.02
CA ASN A 32 15.27 10.41 -83.58
C ASN A 32 15.65 10.20 -82.09
N THR A 33 15.30 11.16 -81.25
CA THR A 33 15.66 11.17 -79.83
C THR A 33 14.56 10.53 -79.00
N ILE A 34 14.83 9.34 -78.48
CA ILE A 34 14.02 8.73 -77.41
C ILE A 34 14.16 9.59 -76.15
N LYS A 35 13.04 9.98 -75.54
CA LYS A 35 13.04 10.75 -74.29
C LYS A 35 12.61 9.87 -73.13
N TYR A 36 13.47 9.80 -72.12
CA TYR A 36 13.21 9.11 -70.86
C TYR A 36 12.93 10.16 -69.79
N ASP A 37 11.79 10.06 -69.11
CA ASP A 37 11.52 10.83 -67.89
C ASP A 37 11.08 9.89 -66.78
N SER A 38 11.39 10.23 -65.55
CA SER A 38 10.97 9.49 -64.37
C SER A 38 10.24 10.40 -63.41
N GLU A 39 9.09 9.95 -62.91
CA GLU A 39 8.30 10.68 -61.92
C GLU A 39 8.97 10.78 -60.54
N MET A 40 10.07 10.05 -60.33
CA MET A 40 10.82 10.04 -59.08
C MET A 40 11.26 11.45 -58.67
N SER A 41 10.89 11.86 -57.46
CA SER A 41 11.34 13.13 -56.89
C SER A 41 12.85 13.15 -56.68
N SER A 42 13.46 14.34 -56.72
CA SER A 42 14.85 14.52 -56.27
C SER A 42 15.00 14.33 -54.75
N HIS A 43 13.89 14.42 -54.01
CA HIS A 43 13.78 14.30 -52.56
C HIS A 43 12.74 13.23 -52.23
N ILE A 44 13.18 12.09 -51.71
CA ILE A 44 12.35 10.89 -51.49
C ILE A 44 12.27 10.63 -49.98
N ASP A 45 11.08 10.27 -49.49
CA ASP A 45 10.93 9.91 -48.07
C ASP A 45 11.49 8.51 -47.78
N TRP A 46 11.78 8.21 -46.53
CA TRP A 46 12.46 6.96 -46.12
C TRP A 46 11.65 5.68 -46.40
N ILE A 47 10.38 5.83 -46.79
CA ILE A 47 9.39 4.77 -46.99
C ILE A 47 9.55 4.09 -48.36
N GLN A 48 8.98 2.89 -48.53
CA GLN A 48 8.91 2.24 -49.84
C GLN A 48 8.01 3.04 -50.79
N ASN A 49 8.47 3.24 -52.03
CA ASN A 49 7.71 3.91 -53.08
C ASN A 49 7.90 3.18 -54.41
N ASP A 50 6.81 3.07 -55.17
CA ASP A 50 6.84 2.62 -56.56
C ASP A 50 6.94 3.83 -57.49
N TYR A 51 7.70 3.68 -58.57
CA TYR A 51 7.96 4.73 -59.55
C TYR A 51 7.94 4.17 -60.96
N SER A 52 7.64 5.04 -61.92
CA SER A 52 7.74 4.77 -63.35
C SER A 52 8.87 5.54 -64.04
N ILE A 53 9.41 4.93 -65.10
CA ILE A 53 10.12 5.60 -66.19
C ILE A 53 9.18 5.58 -67.39
N ASN A 54 8.88 6.76 -67.94
CA ASN A 54 8.07 6.94 -69.15
C ASN A 54 9.01 7.18 -70.33
N ILE A 55 8.79 6.46 -71.43
CA ILE A 55 9.62 6.49 -72.64
C ILE A 55 8.78 7.04 -73.79
N THR A 56 9.13 8.25 -74.25
CA THR A 56 8.50 8.88 -75.42
C THR A 56 9.35 8.64 -76.65
N LYS A 57 8.77 7.99 -77.67
CA LYS A 57 9.39 7.71 -78.97
C LYS A 57 8.77 8.60 -80.05
N ASN A 58 9.55 9.04 -81.03
CA ASN A 58 9.04 9.77 -82.19
C ASN A 58 8.50 8.79 -83.26
N ILE A 59 7.58 9.28 -84.09
CA ILE A 59 6.77 8.46 -85.02
C ILE A 59 7.61 7.71 -86.08
N CYS A 60 8.85 8.15 -86.32
CA CYS A 60 9.78 7.56 -87.29
C CYS A 60 10.95 6.78 -86.66
N THR A 61 10.99 6.62 -85.34
CA THR A 61 12.08 5.90 -84.67
C THR A 61 11.84 4.38 -84.79
N PRO A 62 12.84 3.56 -85.17
CA PRO A 62 12.72 2.10 -85.12
C PRO A 62 12.38 1.60 -83.71
N ASN A 63 11.97 0.33 -83.60
CA ASN A 63 11.87 -0.36 -82.31
C ASN A 63 13.26 -0.64 -81.73
N GLU A 64 13.97 0.43 -81.33
CA GLU A 64 15.29 0.34 -80.72
C GLU A 64 15.17 -0.21 -79.29
N LEU A 65 15.99 -1.23 -79.03
CA LEU A 65 16.09 -1.85 -77.71
C LEU A 65 16.99 -0.99 -76.83
N PHE A 66 16.49 -0.67 -75.65
CA PHE A 66 17.24 0.06 -74.64
C PHE A 66 17.35 -0.77 -73.37
N SER A 67 18.33 -0.46 -72.55
CA SER A 67 18.50 -1.05 -71.22
C SER A 67 18.29 0.02 -70.16
N TYR A 68 17.79 -0.36 -68.99
CA TYR A 68 17.73 0.52 -67.83
C TYR A 68 18.28 -0.16 -66.59
N ARG A 69 18.78 0.63 -65.64
CA ARG A 69 19.11 0.15 -64.29
C ARG A 69 18.86 1.20 -63.24
N VAL A 70 18.51 0.72 -62.05
CA VAL A 70 18.31 1.51 -60.84
C VAL A 70 19.39 1.14 -59.84
N LYS A 71 20.07 2.16 -59.31
CA LYS A 71 21.13 2.02 -58.31
C LYS A 71 20.74 2.65 -56.98
N ILE A 72 21.19 2.04 -55.89
CA ILE A 72 21.22 2.62 -54.54
C ILE A 72 22.68 2.68 -54.09
N ASP A 73 23.21 3.89 -53.86
CA ASP A 73 24.62 4.13 -53.50
C ASP A 73 25.58 3.25 -54.32
N ASP A 74 25.48 3.42 -55.64
CA ASP A 74 26.21 2.71 -56.71
C ASP A 74 25.91 1.21 -56.89
N ASN A 75 25.25 0.54 -55.94
CA ASN A 75 24.80 -0.85 -56.07
C ASN A 75 23.58 -0.96 -56.98
N ILE A 76 23.65 -1.79 -58.02
CA ILE A 76 22.53 -2.05 -58.94
C ILE A 76 21.49 -2.91 -58.21
N ILE A 77 20.28 -2.37 -58.02
CA ILE A 77 19.14 -3.08 -57.38
C ILE A 77 18.14 -3.66 -58.38
N LYS A 78 18.10 -3.12 -59.60
CA LYS A 78 17.30 -3.63 -60.72
C LYS A 78 18.00 -3.26 -62.02
N GLU A 79 18.09 -4.19 -62.96
CA GLU A 79 18.60 -3.97 -64.32
C GLU A 79 17.77 -4.84 -65.27
N GLU A 80 17.28 -4.27 -66.36
CA GLU A 80 16.71 -5.01 -67.49
C GLU A 80 17.43 -4.56 -68.76
N ILE A 81 17.87 -5.53 -69.56
CA ILE A 81 18.66 -5.34 -70.78
C ILE A 81 17.75 -5.54 -72.01
N ASP A 82 17.99 -4.76 -73.05
CA ASP A 82 17.39 -4.87 -74.39
C ASP A 82 15.86 -5.02 -74.39
N ILE A 83 15.19 -4.11 -73.67
CA ILE A 83 13.73 -4.06 -73.55
C ILE A 83 13.10 -3.10 -74.57
N ASN A 84 11.85 -3.39 -74.93
CA ASN A 84 10.97 -2.50 -75.67
C ASN A 84 9.65 -2.32 -74.89
N LYS A 85 9.64 -1.35 -73.98
CA LYS A 85 8.47 -0.94 -73.18
C LYS A 85 8.35 0.58 -73.26
N ASP A 86 7.13 1.10 -73.16
CA ASP A 86 6.87 2.55 -73.13
C ASP A 86 6.76 3.09 -71.68
N ILE A 87 6.50 2.19 -70.72
CA ILE A 87 6.49 2.46 -69.28
C ILE A 87 7.23 1.33 -68.57
N ILE A 88 8.07 1.68 -67.59
CA ILE A 88 8.82 0.75 -66.75
C ILE A 88 8.53 1.06 -65.29
N GLU A 89 7.94 0.10 -64.58
CA GLU A 89 7.72 0.19 -63.14
C GLU A 89 8.91 -0.40 -62.36
N TYR A 90 9.32 0.30 -61.30
CA TYR A 90 10.34 -0.15 -60.36
C TYR A 90 10.04 0.35 -58.94
N THR A 91 10.35 -0.50 -57.97
CA THR A 91 10.17 -0.21 -56.54
C THR A 91 11.49 0.25 -55.93
N VAL A 92 11.45 1.32 -55.15
CA VAL A 92 12.51 1.71 -54.23
C VAL A 92 12.04 1.31 -52.82
N GLY A 93 12.75 0.40 -52.17
CA GLY A 93 12.43 -0.06 -50.82
C GLY A 93 12.60 1.03 -49.74
N GLU A 94 12.23 0.67 -48.51
CA GLU A 94 12.48 1.50 -47.33
C GLU A 94 13.99 1.71 -47.09
N ASN A 95 14.36 2.87 -46.58
CA ASN A 95 15.71 3.18 -46.11
C ASN A 95 15.79 3.05 -44.59
N ILE A 96 15.73 1.82 -44.06
CA ILE A 96 15.84 1.51 -42.63
C ILE A 96 17.30 1.63 -42.16
N THR A 97 17.94 2.78 -42.42
CA THR A 97 19.33 3.08 -42.04
C THR A 97 19.40 4.49 -41.42
N PRO A 98 20.47 4.82 -40.67
CA PRO A 98 20.64 6.14 -40.08
C PRO A 98 21.13 7.21 -41.08
N GLU A 99 21.47 6.81 -42.31
CA GLU A 99 22.06 7.69 -43.32
C GLU A 99 21.09 7.89 -44.49
N ARG A 100 21.23 9.02 -45.19
CA ARG A 100 20.54 9.20 -46.47
C ARG A 100 21.28 8.42 -47.55
N ARG A 101 20.53 7.90 -48.52
CA ARG A 101 21.09 7.17 -49.68
C ARG A 101 20.71 7.81 -51.00
N TYR A 102 21.56 7.68 -52.01
CA TYR A 102 21.31 8.18 -53.36
C TYR A 102 20.64 7.10 -54.21
N ILE A 103 19.61 7.51 -54.97
CA ILE A 103 18.97 6.67 -55.98
C ILE A 103 19.26 7.26 -57.34
N THR A 104 19.85 6.46 -58.22
CA THR A 104 20.25 6.87 -59.56
C THR A 104 19.60 5.95 -60.59
N ILE A 105 18.96 6.53 -61.59
CA ILE A 105 18.38 5.81 -62.73
C ILE A 105 19.26 6.08 -63.94
N GLU A 106 19.74 5.01 -64.56
CA GLU A 106 20.57 5.06 -65.75
C GLU A 106 19.89 4.29 -66.89
N VAL A 107 20.05 4.77 -68.12
CA VAL A 107 19.63 4.09 -69.35
C VAL A 107 20.78 4.02 -70.36
N LYS A 108 20.73 3.07 -71.27
CA LYS A 108 21.59 3.02 -72.47
C LYS A 108 20.81 2.51 -73.68
N GLU A 109 21.21 2.94 -74.87
CA GLU A 109 20.62 2.56 -76.15
C GLU A 109 21.59 1.60 -76.85
N GLY A 110 21.19 0.33 -77.02
CA GLY A 110 22.06 -0.74 -77.49
C GLY A 110 23.43 -0.80 -76.78
N ASN A 111 24.49 -0.52 -77.56
CA ASN A 111 25.89 -0.56 -77.13
C ASN A 111 26.44 0.80 -76.63
N SER A 112 25.59 1.80 -76.38
CA SER A 112 26.03 3.10 -75.83
C SER A 112 26.47 3.00 -74.37
N GLU A 113 27.17 4.03 -73.89
CA GLU A 113 27.42 4.21 -72.45
C GLU A 113 26.11 4.49 -71.68
N TRP A 114 26.14 4.15 -70.39
CA TRP A 114 25.05 4.42 -69.45
C TRP A 114 24.95 5.92 -69.12
N LYS A 115 23.78 6.51 -69.40
CA LYS A 115 23.47 7.92 -69.11
C LYS A 115 22.53 8.01 -67.91
N ILE A 116 22.85 8.87 -66.93
CA ILE A 116 21.94 9.16 -65.81
C ILE A 116 20.78 10.00 -66.32
N ILE A 117 19.55 9.50 -66.18
CA ILE A 117 18.32 10.24 -66.51
C ILE A 117 17.67 10.88 -65.29
N LYS A 118 17.92 10.32 -64.10
CA LYS A 118 17.43 10.86 -62.83
C LYS A 118 18.38 10.51 -61.70
N ARG A 119 18.58 11.45 -60.78
CA ARG A 119 19.23 11.21 -59.49
C ARG A 119 18.45 11.92 -58.39
N GLY A 120 18.13 11.19 -57.34
CA GLY A 120 17.49 11.70 -56.13
C GLY A 120 18.20 11.18 -54.88
N TRP A 121 17.73 11.61 -53.73
CA TRP A 121 18.18 11.09 -52.44
C TRP A 121 16.99 10.73 -51.56
N GLN A 122 17.13 9.64 -50.80
CA GLN A 122 16.13 9.13 -49.87
C GLN A 122 16.54 9.45 -48.43
N LYS A 123 15.61 9.98 -47.63
CA LYS A 123 15.84 10.28 -46.20
C LYS A 123 16.26 9.02 -45.42
N ALA A 124 17.01 9.21 -44.34
CA ALA A 124 17.25 8.18 -43.33
C ALA A 124 15.92 7.77 -42.66
N GLY A 125 15.71 6.47 -42.45
CA GLY A 125 14.54 5.91 -41.78
C GLY A 125 14.73 5.71 -40.28
N LEU A 126 15.96 5.82 -39.77
CA LEU A 126 16.26 5.82 -38.34
C LEU A 126 16.62 7.22 -37.85
N GLU A 127 16.21 7.53 -36.62
CA GLU A 127 16.55 8.78 -35.92
C GLU A 127 17.49 8.47 -34.74
N LYS A 128 18.52 9.29 -34.51
CA LYS A 128 19.41 9.12 -33.36
C LYS A 128 18.79 9.80 -32.13
N ILE A 129 18.56 9.03 -31.06
CA ILE A 129 18.14 9.54 -29.75
C ILE A 129 19.02 8.90 -28.68
N GLY A 130 19.64 9.74 -27.84
CA GLY A 130 20.76 9.34 -27.00
C GLY A 130 21.87 8.70 -27.85
N ASN A 131 22.32 7.52 -27.44
CA ASN A 131 23.33 6.74 -28.17
C ASN A 131 22.75 5.79 -29.23
N ASN A 132 21.42 5.71 -29.34
CA ASN A 132 20.73 4.67 -30.10
C ASN A 132 20.03 5.19 -31.36
N TYR A 133 19.87 4.32 -32.36
CA TYR A 133 19.18 4.63 -33.60
C TYR A 133 17.82 3.92 -33.64
N TRP A 134 16.76 4.72 -33.63
CA TRP A 134 15.39 4.26 -33.42
C TRP A 134 14.53 4.38 -34.66
N THR A 135 13.53 3.51 -34.74
CA THR A 135 12.49 3.55 -35.78
C THR A 135 11.43 4.60 -35.50
N LYS A 136 10.94 5.27 -36.55
CA LYS A 136 10.04 6.44 -36.43
C LYS A 136 8.58 6.08 -36.13
N GLY A 137 8.11 4.92 -36.62
CA GLY A 137 6.77 4.37 -36.37
C GLY A 137 6.81 3.00 -35.68
N ASN A 138 5.64 2.50 -35.27
CA ASN A 138 5.51 1.17 -34.67
C ASN A 138 5.69 0.07 -35.71
N LEU A 139 5.97 -1.14 -35.22
CA LEU A 139 6.01 -2.34 -36.03
C LEU A 139 4.59 -2.67 -36.54
N THR A 140 4.43 -2.80 -37.85
CA THR A 140 3.15 -3.10 -38.52
C THR A 140 3.40 -4.07 -39.69
N THR A 141 2.41 -4.32 -40.54
CA THR A 141 2.57 -5.15 -41.75
C THR A 141 1.96 -4.52 -42.99
N ASN A 142 2.58 -4.78 -44.15
CA ASN A 142 2.00 -4.49 -45.46
C ASN A 142 1.22 -5.69 -46.06
N GLY A 143 1.08 -6.79 -45.31
CA GLY A 143 0.47 -8.03 -45.80
C GLY A 143 1.43 -8.98 -46.53
N GLU A 144 2.73 -8.68 -46.58
CA GLU A 144 3.76 -9.59 -47.10
C GLU A 144 4.96 -9.72 -46.16
N LYS A 145 5.38 -8.59 -45.57
CA LYS A 145 6.43 -8.51 -44.54
C LYS A 145 5.97 -7.65 -43.37
N PHE A 146 6.64 -7.78 -42.23
CA PHE A 146 6.58 -6.74 -41.22
C PHE A 146 7.36 -5.52 -41.73
N ILE A 147 6.87 -4.33 -41.41
CA ILE A 147 7.48 -3.04 -41.80
C ILE A 147 7.41 -2.07 -40.63
N ILE A 148 8.22 -1.02 -40.68
CA ILE A 148 8.08 0.12 -39.77
C ILE A 148 7.01 1.04 -40.34
N SER A 149 6.02 1.41 -39.54
CA SER A 149 4.92 2.22 -40.07
C SER A 149 5.41 3.59 -40.57
N PRO A 150 5.03 3.99 -41.79
CA PRO A 150 5.33 5.32 -42.32
C PRO A 150 4.49 6.41 -41.67
N ASN A 151 3.38 6.05 -41.01
CA ASN A 151 2.45 6.98 -40.41
C ASN A 151 2.68 7.10 -38.89
N LYS A 152 2.76 8.33 -38.39
CA LYS A 152 2.95 8.62 -36.97
C LYS A 152 1.76 8.23 -36.09
N THR A 153 0.56 8.19 -36.66
CA THR A 153 -0.71 7.86 -35.99
C THR A 153 -1.13 6.40 -36.17
N ASP A 154 -0.29 5.56 -36.79
CA ASP A 154 -0.53 4.12 -36.85
C ASP A 154 -0.09 3.45 -35.54
N TYR A 155 -1.05 2.90 -34.80
CA TYR A 155 -0.82 2.11 -33.59
C TYR A 155 0.11 0.91 -33.81
N GLY A 156 0.18 0.39 -35.04
CA GLY A 156 0.88 -0.83 -35.38
C GLY A 156 0.18 -2.08 -34.86
N LEU A 157 0.94 -3.16 -34.74
CA LEU A 157 0.49 -4.43 -34.18
C LEU A 157 0.93 -4.57 -32.71
N LEU A 158 0.10 -5.24 -31.90
CA LEU A 158 0.47 -5.74 -30.59
C LEU A 158 0.99 -7.17 -30.71
N PHE A 159 2.01 -7.54 -29.95
CA PHE A 159 2.65 -8.85 -30.01
C PHE A 159 2.77 -9.43 -28.60
N LYS A 160 2.67 -10.76 -28.45
CA LYS A 160 3.26 -11.42 -27.28
C LYS A 160 4.78 -11.21 -27.25
N HIS A 161 5.40 -11.29 -26.08
CA HIS A 161 6.83 -11.03 -25.95
C HIS A 161 7.65 -11.92 -26.90
N LYS A 162 8.45 -11.30 -27.78
CA LYS A 162 9.26 -11.96 -28.83
C LYS A 162 8.47 -12.99 -29.68
N SER A 163 7.21 -12.71 -29.97
CA SER A 163 6.40 -13.52 -30.89
C SER A 163 6.64 -13.14 -32.35
N SER A 164 6.57 -14.13 -33.25
CA SER A 164 6.53 -13.90 -34.70
C SER A 164 5.17 -13.39 -35.22
N MET A 165 4.16 -13.30 -34.34
CA MET A 165 2.77 -13.05 -34.69
C MET A 165 2.23 -11.81 -33.97
N GLY A 166 1.64 -10.87 -34.73
CA GLY A 166 1.03 -9.66 -34.20
C GLY A 166 -0.49 -9.62 -34.38
N ILE A 167 -1.19 -8.82 -33.60
CA ILE A 167 -2.64 -8.56 -33.68
C ILE A 167 -2.92 -7.07 -33.81
N LYS A 168 -4.08 -6.71 -34.38
CA LYS A 168 -4.53 -5.31 -34.47
C LYS A 168 -5.20 -4.83 -33.20
N THR A 169 -5.21 -3.51 -33.02
CA THR A 169 -5.89 -2.78 -31.94
C THR A 169 -7.35 -2.46 -32.29
N GLU A 170 -8.05 -3.33 -33.02
CA GLU A 170 -9.40 -3.10 -33.56
C GLU A 170 -10.44 -3.98 -32.84
N GLY A 171 -11.47 -3.35 -32.27
CA GLY A 171 -12.51 -4.03 -31.49
C GLY A 171 -12.24 -4.07 -29.98
N GLU A 172 -13.13 -4.72 -29.24
CA GLU A 172 -13.04 -4.90 -27.77
C GLU A 172 -12.33 -6.21 -27.39
N THR A 173 -12.27 -7.17 -28.30
CA THR A 173 -11.67 -8.49 -28.10
C THR A 173 -10.92 -8.98 -29.33
N TYR A 174 -10.01 -9.92 -29.11
CA TYR A 174 -9.26 -10.60 -30.15
C TYR A 174 -10.20 -11.26 -31.18
N SER A 175 -10.02 -10.91 -32.45
CA SER A 175 -10.92 -11.26 -33.54
C SER A 175 -10.78 -12.69 -34.09
N GLY A 176 -9.81 -13.47 -33.59
CA GLY A 176 -9.46 -14.78 -34.14
C GLY A 176 -8.41 -14.74 -35.26
N ASN A 177 -7.97 -13.55 -35.69
CA ASN A 177 -6.95 -13.37 -36.74
C ASN A 177 -5.64 -12.78 -36.17
N ILE A 178 -4.51 -13.38 -36.55
CA ILE A 178 -3.17 -12.79 -36.38
C ILE A 178 -2.55 -12.41 -37.71
N TYR A 179 -1.45 -11.67 -37.64
CA TYR A 179 -0.60 -11.29 -38.76
C TYR A 179 0.80 -11.92 -38.58
N ASN A 180 1.17 -12.84 -39.47
CA ASN A 180 2.52 -13.41 -39.57
C ASN A 180 3.00 -13.45 -41.01
N PRO A 181 3.68 -12.39 -41.46
CA PRO A 181 3.12 -11.05 -41.65
C PRO A 181 1.78 -11.02 -42.42
N LYS A 182 1.39 -12.11 -43.08
CA LYS A 182 0.06 -12.28 -43.70
C LYS A 182 -1.00 -12.53 -42.64
N GLU A 183 -2.23 -12.07 -42.92
CA GLU A 183 -3.38 -12.34 -42.07
C GLU A 183 -3.77 -13.82 -42.15
N GLN A 184 -3.96 -14.46 -40.98
CA GLN A 184 -4.40 -15.84 -40.87
C GLN A 184 -5.24 -16.05 -39.59
N ALA A 185 -6.23 -16.93 -39.67
CA ALA A 185 -6.98 -17.36 -38.50
C ALA A 185 -6.08 -18.19 -37.57
N THR A 186 -6.08 -17.91 -36.28
CA THR A 186 -5.23 -18.60 -35.28
C THR A 186 -5.86 -18.47 -33.89
N GLU A 187 -5.90 -19.56 -33.13
CA GLU A 187 -6.38 -19.53 -31.73
C GLU A 187 -5.39 -18.78 -30.83
N LEU A 188 -5.90 -17.99 -29.88
CA LEU A 188 -5.07 -17.12 -29.02
C LEU A 188 -3.99 -17.90 -28.23
N SER A 189 -4.33 -19.12 -27.83
CA SER A 189 -3.45 -20.06 -27.11
C SER A 189 -2.38 -20.72 -28.00
N SER A 190 -2.50 -20.62 -29.33
CA SER A 190 -1.52 -21.14 -30.29
C SER A 190 -0.43 -20.13 -30.66
N ILE A 191 -0.57 -18.88 -30.19
CA ILE A 191 0.40 -17.81 -30.43
C ILE A 191 1.54 -17.96 -29.41
N ALA A 192 2.74 -18.30 -29.89
CA ALA A 192 3.89 -18.55 -29.03
C ALA A 192 4.54 -17.27 -28.48
N ILE A 193 5.08 -17.36 -27.27
CA ILE A 193 6.03 -16.41 -26.68
C ILE A 193 7.47 -16.82 -27.04
N ASP A 194 8.40 -15.87 -27.06
CA ASP A 194 9.86 -16.11 -27.19
C ASP A 194 10.32 -16.95 -28.39
N GLU A 195 9.55 -16.94 -29.48
CA GLU A 195 9.90 -17.64 -30.72
C GLU A 195 10.99 -16.89 -31.50
N LYS A 196 10.75 -15.61 -31.79
CA LYS A 196 11.64 -14.77 -32.61
C LYS A 196 11.30 -13.29 -32.45
N ASP A 197 12.35 -12.47 -32.32
CA ASP A 197 12.23 -11.02 -32.36
C ASP A 197 11.61 -10.55 -33.71
N PRO A 198 10.44 -9.88 -33.70
CA PRO A 198 9.76 -9.50 -34.92
C PRO A 198 10.38 -8.24 -35.59
N CYS A 199 11.19 -7.44 -34.86
CA CYS A 199 12.01 -6.39 -35.46
C CYS A 199 13.15 -6.98 -36.31
N ILE A 200 13.75 -8.10 -35.87
CA ILE A 200 14.70 -8.87 -36.68
C ILE A 200 14.01 -9.38 -37.96
N MET A 201 12.77 -9.86 -37.87
CA MET A 201 12.00 -10.32 -39.03
C MET A 201 11.64 -9.21 -40.03
N ALA A 202 11.43 -7.97 -39.56
CA ALA A 202 11.04 -6.84 -40.41
C ALA A 202 12.19 -6.22 -41.23
N SER A 203 13.43 -6.60 -40.93
CA SER A 203 14.63 -5.87 -41.36
C SER A 203 15.83 -6.78 -41.68
N ASP A 204 15.58 -8.07 -41.84
CA ASP A 204 16.60 -9.12 -42.06
C ASP A 204 17.76 -9.05 -41.03
N GLY A 205 17.42 -8.73 -39.78
CA GLY A 205 18.35 -8.62 -38.66
C GLY A 205 19.04 -7.27 -38.46
N TYR A 206 18.71 -6.24 -39.25
CA TYR A 206 19.27 -4.89 -39.06
C TYR A 206 18.68 -4.15 -37.84
N LEU A 207 17.48 -4.52 -37.41
CA LEU A 207 16.79 -4.04 -36.21
C LEU A 207 16.53 -5.18 -35.22
N ARG A 208 16.27 -4.82 -33.96
CA ARG A 208 15.82 -5.71 -32.89
C ARG A 208 14.88 -4.97 -31.93
N MET A 209 14.29 -5.70 -31.01
CA MET A 209 13.67 -5.15 -29.81
C MET A 209 14.72 -4.45 -28.93
N PRO A 210 14.36 -3.34 -28.26
CA PRO A 210 15.26 -2.59 -27.41
C PRO A 210 15.40 -3.24 -26.04
N THR A 211 16.56 -3.09 -25.40
CA THR A 211 16.71 -3.46 -23.99
C THR A 211 15.94 -2.49 -23.09
N GLN A 212 15.73 -2.87 -21.83
CA GLN A 212 15.18 -1.97 -20.82
C GLN A 212 16.00 -0.67 -20.67
N GLY A 213 17.34 -0.75 -20.71
CA GLY A 213 18.21 0.43 -20.62
C GLY A 213 18.08 1.36 -21.84
N GLU A 214 17.92 0.80 -23.04
CA GLU A 214 17.70 1.59 -24.26
C GLU A 214 16.34 2.27 -24.23
N MET A 215 15.26 1.55 -23.89
CA MET A 215 13.91 2.11 -23.81
C MET A 215 13.83 3.23 -22.76
N LYS A 216 14.46 3.05 -21.59
CA LYS A 216 14.59 4.11 -20.58
C LYS A 216 15.26 5.36 -21.15
N SER A 217 16.35 5.22 -21.90
CA SER A 217 17.05 6.34 -22.55
C SER A 217 16.20 7.02 -23.63
N LEU A 218 15.32 6.30 -24.34
CA LEU A 218 14.34 6.91 -25.24
C LEU A 218 13.31 7.75 -24.46
N ILE A 219 12.80 7.22 -23.35
CA ILE A 219 11.79 7.87 -22.49
C ILE A 219 12.33 9.16 -21.87
N GLU A 220 13.60 9.17 -21.44
CA GLU A 220 14.31 10.37 -20.95
C GLU A 220 14.45 11.50 -22.00
N ASN A 221 14.11 11.24 -23.27
CA ASN A 221 14.17 12.20 -24.39
C ASN A 221 12.77 12.50 -25.00
N MET A 222 11.70 12.16 -24.28
CA MET A 222 10.31 12.47 -24.67
C MET A 222 9.93 13.91 -24.28
N ASN A 223 8.94 14.48 -24.98
CA ASN A 223 8.38 15.80 -24.67
C ASN A 223 7.53 15.77 -23.40
N ASP A 224 7.30 16.90 -22.73
CA ASP A 224 6.53 16.93 -21.46
C ASP A 224 5.04 16.56 -21.56
N PHE A 225 4.47 16.55 -22.79
CA PHE A 225 3.04 16.29 -23.03
C PHE A 225 2.82 15.41 -24.28
N PRO A 226 1.74 14.62 -24.31
CA PRO A 226 1.35 13.87 -25.50
C PRO A 226 0.67 14.80 -26.52
N VAL A 227 0.66 14.37 -27.78
CA VAL A 227 0.08 15.12 -28.91
C VAL A 227 -1.04 14.30 -29.52
N GLU A 228 -2.18 14.93 -29.77
CA GLU A 228 -3.24 14.35 -30.60
C GLU A 228 -3.05 14.76 -32.06
N ASN A 229 -3.13 13.81 -32.98
CA ASN A 229 -3.32 14.08 -34.40
C ASN A 229 -4.25 13.03 -35.02
N ASP A 230 -5.15 13.45 -35.90
CA ASP A 230 -6.14 12.58 -36.56
C ASP A 230 -6.96 11.70 -35.58
N GLY A 231 -7.24 12.19 -34.37
CA GLY A 231 -7.93 11.42 -33.32
C GLY A 231 -7.09 10.29 -32.71
N VAL A 232 -5.77 10.32 -32.88
CA VAL A 232 -4.81 9.40 -32.27
C VAL A 232 -3.92 10.17 -31.30
N LEU A 233 -3.91 9.71 -30.05
CA LEU A 233 -3.03 10.23 -29.02
C LEU A 233 -1.70 9.50 -29.07
N TYR A 234 -0.60 10.25 -29.09
CA TYR A 234 0.74 9.68 -29.09
C TYR A 234 1.69 10.54 -28.27
N TRP A 235 2.61 9.90 -27.57
CA TRP A 235 3.73 10.60 -26.97
C TRP A 235 4.84 10.79 -28.01
N SER A 236 5.63 11.85 -27.95
CA SER A 236 6.63 12.13 -28.99
C SER A 236 8.00 12.49 -28.44
N ALA A 237 9.04 11.97 -29.09
CA ALA A 237 10.44 12.26 -28.79
C ALA A 237 11.03 13.28 -29.75
N TYR A 238 12.03 14.03 -29.27
CA TYR A 238 12.97 14.80 -30.09
C TYR A 238 12.29 15.63 -31.21
N GLU A 239 11.51 16.64 -30.79
CA GLU A 239 10.76 17.55 -31.69
C GLU A 239 9.72 16.85 -32.59
N GLY A 240 9.21 15.69 -32.16
CA GLY A 240 8.20 14.94 -32.91
C GLY A 240 8.75 14.10 -34.06
N LYS A 241 10.06 13.80 -34.07
CA LYS A 241 10.67 12.91 -35.07
C LYS A 241 10.32 11.44 -34.86
N ILE A 242 10.03 11.05 -33.61
CA ILE A 242 9.47 9.75 -33.24
C ILE A 242 8.14 9.97 -32.53
N SER A 243 7.12 9.19 -32.91
CA SER A 243 5.84 9.09 -32.18
C SER A 243 5.71 7.72 -31.54
N LEU A 244 5.16 7.64 -30.34
CA LEU A 244 4.79 6.43 -29.59
C LEU A 244 3.27 6.47 -29.38
N PRO A 245 2.46 5.96 -30.32
CA PRO A 245 1.01 6.02 -30.25
C PRO A 245 0.43 5.14 -29.13
N PHE A 246 -0.67 5.61 -28.55
CA PHE A 246 -1.36 4.98 -27.42
C PHE A 246 -2.22 3.81 -27.93
N ALA A 247 -1.53 2.73 -28.30
CA ALA A 247 -2.09 1.53 -28.91
C ALA A 247 -2.99 0.70 -27.98
N GLY A 248 -3.01 0.99 -26.68
CA GLY A 248 -3.57 0.09 -25.69
C GLY A 248 -2.73 -1.18 -25.53
N THR A 249 -3.37 -2.23 -25.01
CA THR A 249 -2.79 -3.59 -24.85
C THR A 249 -3.86 -4.65 -25.11
N CYS A 250 -3.46 -5.92 -25.20
CA CYS A 250 -4.37 -7.06 -25.16
C CYS A 250 -3.99 -8.02 -24.03
N SER A 251 -4.96 -8.52 -23.28
CA SER A 251 -4.71 -9.50 -22.21
C SER A 251 -4.43 -10.91 -22.74
N ASP A 252 -3.94 -11.77 -21.84
CA ASP A 252 -3.85 -13.24 -22.00
C ASP A 252 -5.17 -13.90 -22.46
N LYS A 253 -6.30 -13.26 -22.16
CA LYS A 253 -7.67 -13.67 -22.51
C LYS A 253 -8.20 -13.00 -23.77
N GLY A 254 -7.38 -12.20 -24.46
CA GLY A 254 -7.75 -11.54 -25.70
C GLY A 254 -8.70 -10.36 -25.51
N ILE A 255 -8.67 -9.67 -24.36
CA ILE A 255 -9.43 -8.43 -24.14
C ILE A 255 -8.55 -7.25 -24.58
N LEU A 256 -9.02 -6.44 -25.53
CA LEU A 256 -8.36 -5.21 -25.95
C LEU A 256 -8.80 -4.04 -25.07
N SER A 257 -7.87 -3.21 -24.61
CA SER A 257 -8.16 -2.07 -23.73
C SER A 257 -7.15 -0.93 -23.90
N GLY A 258 -7.51 0.28 -23.47
CA GLY A 258 -6.57 1.40 -23.34
C GLY A 258 -6.21 2.16 -24.61
N LYS A 259 -6.85 1.88 -25.75
CA LYS A 259 -6.58 2.59 -27.01
C LYS A 259 -6.89 4.09 -26.86
N ASN A 260 -5.93 4.94 -27.22
CA ASN A 260 -5.89 6.39 -26.94
C ASN A 260 -5.80 6.80 -25.45
N GLU A 261 -5.69 5.86 -24.52
CA GLU A 261 -5.58 6.15 -23.08
C GLU A 261 -4.17 5.82 -22.55
N PHE A 262 -3.62 4.70 -23.00
CA PHE A 262 -2.29 4.22 -22.64
C PHE A 262 -1.66 3.33 -23.73
N VAL A 263 -0.41 2.92 -23.51
CA VAL A 263 0.27 1.87 -24.27
C VAL A 263 1.33 1.22 -23.40
N SER A 264 1.57 -0.08 -23.59
CA SER A 264 2.79 -0.73 -23.11
C SER A 264 3.68 -1.07 -24.29
N TYR A 265 4.99 -0.84 -24.16
CA TYR A 265 6.00 -1.24 -25.13
C TYR A 265 6.89 -2.34 -24.57
N TRP A 266 7.01 -3.46 -25.29
CA TRP A 266 7.94 -4.52 -24.91
C TRP A 266 9.40 -4.08 -25.05
N THR A 267 10.21 -4.48 -24.07
CA THR A 267 11.67 -4.57 -24.20
C THR A 267 12.07 -6.00 -24.54
N SER A 268 13.36 -6.26 -24.79
CA SER A 268 13.91 -7.61 -24.93
C SER A 268 14.14 -8.34 -23.60
N SER A 269 13.98 -7.64 -22.47
CA SER A 269 14.49 -8.06 -21.16
C SER A 269 13.48 -8.95 -20.41
N VAL A 270 13.98 -10.04 -19.81
CA VAL A 270 13.19 -11.02 -19.05
C VAL A 270 13.74 -11.13 -17.62
N SER A 271 12.85 -11.00 -16.63
CA SER A 271 13.20 -11.11 -15.21
C SER A 271 13.52 -12.55 -14.82
N LYS A 272 14.11 -12.74 -13.63
CA LYS A 272 14.48 -14.06 -13.12
C LYS A 272 13.25 -14.96 -12.89
N GLU A 273 12.13 -14.33 -12.59
CA GLU A 273 10.81 -14.90 -12.35
C GLU A 273 10.10 -15.27 -13.67
N GLY A 274 10.71 -14.95 -14.82
CA GLY A 274 10.19 -15.31 -16.14
C GLY A 274 9.07 -14.37 -16.64
N LYS A 275 9.01 -13.14 -16.14
CA LYS A 275 8.18 -12.07 -16.69
C LYS A 275 8.98 -11.23 -17.69
N ALA A 276 8.31 -10.53 -18.59
CA ALA A 276 8.98 -9.60 -19.51
C ALA A 276 8.82 -8.16 -19.01
N ALA A 277 9.87 -7.36 -19.21
CA ALA A 277 9.86 -5.94 -18.91
C ALA A 277 9.14 -5.17 -20.03
N ALA A 278 8.12 -4.41 -19.66
CA ALA A 278 7.43 -3.47 -20.54
C ALA A 278 7.47 -2.06 -19.95
N PHE A 279 7.60 -1.04 -20.81
CA PHE A 279 7.36 0.34 -20.39
C PHE A 279 5.93 0.73 -20.74
N LYS A 280 5.14 0.97 -19.70
CA LYS A 280 3.77 1.47 -19.81
C LYS A 280 3.79 2.99 -19.75
N MET A 281 2.97 3.60 -20.60
CA MET A 281 2.82 5.04 -20.77
C MET A 281 1.34 5.36 -20.72
N SER A 282 0.91 6.22 -19.81
CA SER A 282 -0.49 6.58 -19.57
C SER A 282 -0.65 8.04 -19.18
N ILE A 283 -1.87 8.57 -19.28
CA ILE A 283 -2.22 9.89 -18.74
C ILE A 283 -3.08 9.69 -17.49
N ASN A 284 -2.66 10.31 -16.38
CA ASN A 284 -3.39 10.32 -15.12
C ASN A 284 -3.57 11.77 -14.68
N LYS A 285 -4.81 12.26 -14.63
CA LYS A 285 -5.16 13.64 -14.20
C LYS A 285 -4.32 14.74 -14.89
N GLU A 286 -4.14 14.63 -16.21
CA GLU A 286 -3.35 15.55 -17.05
C GLU A 286 -1.81 15.44 -16.89
N GLU A 287 -1.32 14.60 -15.97
CA GLU A 287 0.10 14.24 -15.86
C GLU A 287 0.42 12.97 -16.68
N LEU A 288 1.60 12.92 -17.29
CA LEU A 288 2.11 11.73 -17.98
C LEU A 288 2.80 10.81 -16.96
N GLU A 289 2.33 9.58 -16.87
CA GLU A 289 2.97 8.51 -16.10
C GLU A 289 3.69 7.57 -17.05
N CYS A 290 4.95 7.25 -16.74
CA CYS A 290 5.69 6.21 -17.43
C CYS A 290 6.34 5.28 -16.40
N GLU A 291 5.95 4.02 -16.45
CA GLU A 291 6.36 3.00 -15.47
C GLU A 291 6.98 1.79 -16.16
N LEU A 292 8.02 1.24 -15.53
CA LEU A 292 8.56 -0.07 -15.88
C LEU A 292 7.73 -1.13 -15.15
N GLU A 293 7.00 -1.95 -15.89
CA GLU A 293 6.21 -3.05 -15.35
C GLU A 293 6.82 -4.41 -15.74
N GLU A 294 6.86 -5.35 -14.80
CA GLU A 294 7.06 -6.77 -15.11
C GLU A 294 5.71 -7.44 -15.42
N GLN A 295 5.45 -7.64 -16.71
CA GLN A 295 4.20 -8.19 -17.22
C GLN A 295 4.32 -9.68 -17.60
N ASP A 296 3.18 -10.36 -17.66
CA ASP A 296 3.09 -11.71 -18.20
C ASP A 296 3.38 -11.68 -19.72
N ARG A 297 4.23 -12.60 -20.18
CA ARG A 297 4.63 -12.72 -21.60
C ARG A 297 3.47 -13.11 -22.52
N GLU A 298 2.39 -13.67 -21.97
CA GLU A 298 1.17 -14.03 -22.68
C GLU A 298 0.28 -12.82 -23.06
N SER A 299 0.54 -11.64 -22.47
CA SER A 299 -0.11 -10.38 -22.89
C SER A 299 0.46 -9.84 -24.21
N PHE A 300 -0.28 -8.97 -24.89
CA PHE A 300 0.15 -8.35 -26.15
C PHE A 300 0.37 -6.85 -25.97
N ASN A 301 1.60 -6.41 -26.27
CA ASN A 301 2.04 -5.03 -26.17
C ASN A 301 2.64 -4.55 -27.49
N ALA A 302 2.75 -3.24 -27.65
CA ALA A 302 3.32 -2.65 -28.86
C ALA A 302 4.84 -2.89 -28.92
N ILE A 303 5.39 -2.87 -30.14
CA ILE A 303 6.84 -3.00 -30.37
C ILE A 303 7.36 -1.79 -31.13
N ARG A 304 8.40 -1.18 -30.54
CA ARG A 304 9.22 -0.12 -31.12
C ARG A 304 10.62 -0.66 -31.36
N CYS A 305 11.11 -0.62 -32.59
CA CYS A 305 12.38 -1.25 -32.95
C CYS A 305 13.58 -0.28 -32.85
N VAL A 306 14.74 -0.83 -32.47
CA VAL A 306 16.04 -0.13 -32.42
C VAL A 306 17.05 -0.84 -33.34
N ARG A 307 18.10 -0.14 -33.77
CA ARG A 307 19.18 -0.72 -34.57
C ARG A 307 19.86 -1.87 -33.84
N ASN A 308 20.06 -2.99 -34.55
CA ASN A 308 20.74 -4.16 -34.03
C ASN A 308 22.26 -3.94 -33.98
N LEU A 309 22.72 -3.35 -32.87
CA LEU A 309 24.12 -3.23 -32.50
C LEU A 309 24.51 -4.34 -31.53
N GLU A 310 25.80 -4.74 -31.52
CA GLU A 310 26.31 -5.68 -30.52
C GLU A 310 26.11 -5.11 -29.12
N LEU A 311 25.32 -5.79 -28.30
CA LEU A 311 24.98 -5.35 -26.95
C LEU A 311 26.15 -5.52 -25.97
N PRO A 312 26.28 -4.62 -24.97
CA PRO A 312 27.15 -4.85 -23.84
C PRO A 312 26.68 -6.10 -23.07
N SER A 313 27.63 -6.84 -22.49
CA SER A 313 27.34 -8.10 -21.80
C SER A 313 28.25 -8.33 -20.59
N TYR A 314 27.78 -9.13 -19.65
CA TYR A 314 28.53 -9.48 -18.44
C TYR A 314 29.75 -10.36 -18.76
N VAL A 315 30.88 -10.10 -18.09
CA VAL A 315 32.09 -10.95 -18.15
C VAL A 315 32.41 -11.57 -16.79
N SER A 316 32.58 -10.75 -15.75
CA SER A 316 32.95 -11.20 -14.40
C SER A 316 32.53 -10.19 -13.33
N HIS A 317 32.44 -10.62 -12.07
CA HIS A 317 32.36 -9.72 -10.92
C HIS A 317 33.19 -10.25 -9.75
N THR A 318 33.65 -9.34 -8.88
CA THR A 318 34.42 -9.65 -7.67
C THR A 318 34.05 -8.67 -6.55
N PRO A 319 33.86 -9.14 -5.29
CA PRO A 319 33.72 -10.53 -4.86
C PRO A 319 32.40 -11.16 -5.33
N THR A 320 32.32 -12.50 -5.31
CA THR A 320 31.10 -13.24 -5.67
C THR A 320 30.03 -13.25 -4.59
N GLU A 321 30.44 -13.05 -3.33
CA GLU A 321 29.54 -12.93 -2.17
C GLU A 321 30.14 -11.91 -1.18
N LEU A 322 29.27 -11.11 -0.55
CA LEU A 322 29.58 -10.22 0.56
C LEU A 322 29.18 -10.92 1.87
N ILE A 323 30.19 -11.40 2.59
CA ILE A 323 30.01 -12.19 3.82
C ILE A 323 29.50 -11.33 5.00
N SER A 324 29.64 -10.00 4.94
CA SER A 324 29.16 -9.07 5.96
C SER A 324 27.88 -8.33 5.57
N GLU A 325 27.03 -8.13 6.57
CA GLU A 325 25.86 -7.25 6.56
C GLU A 325 26.20 -5.78 6.32
N GLU A 326 27.42 -5.30 6.62
CA GLU A 326 27.81 -3.89 6.43
C GLU A 326 27.81 -3.45 4.96
N GLY A 327 27.80 -4.40 4.03
CA GLY A 327 27.90 -4.15 2.60
C GLY A 327 29.35 -4.14 2.12
N GLY A 328 29.60 -3.51 0.98
CA GLY A 328 30.92 -3.49 0.37
C GLY A 328 30.90 -3.17 -1.12
N GLU A 329 32.08 -3.08 -1.70
CA GLU A 329 32.27 -2.78 -3.12
C GLU A 329 32.27 -4.06 -3.96
N ILE A 330 31.50 -4.05 -5.06
CA ILE A 330 31.53 -5.06 -6.11
C ILE A 330 32.08 -4.42 -7.38
N SER A 331 33.22 -4.91 -7.88
CA SER A 331 33.69 -4.60 -9.24
C SER A 331 33.05 -5.54 -10.25
N ILE A 332 32.41 -4.99 -11.27
CA ILE A 332 31.74 -5.71 -12.36
C ILE A 332 32.45 -5.37 -13.67
N THR A 333 33.00 -6.37 -14.33
CA THR A 333 33.61 -6.27 -15.66
C THR A 333 32.63 -6.74 -16.72
N THR A 334 32.56 -5.97 -17.80
CA THR A 334 31.66 -6.20 -18.93
C THR A 334 32.45 -6.22 -20.24
N LYS A 335 31.81 -6.71 -21.31
CA LYS A 335 32.22 -6.51 -22.70
C LYS A 335 31.31 -5.42 -23.25
N SER A 336 31.85 -4.28 -23.69
CA SER A 336 31.05 -3.09 -24.04
C SER A 336 30.21 -3.21 -25.33
N GLY A 337 30.52 -4.18 -26.20
CA GLY A 337 29.86 -4.29 -27.51
C GLY A 337 30.10 -3.04 -28.37
N SER A 338 29.04 -2.59 -29.05
CA SER A 338 29.03 -1.42 -29.94
C SER A 338 28.33 -0.19 -29.34
N ILE A 339 28.06 -0.18 -28.03
CA ILE A 339 27.40 0.93 -27.32
C ILE A 339 28.43 1.66 -26.45
N ASP A 340 28.62 2.96 -26.69
CA ASP A 340 29.67 3.76 -26.04
C ASP A 340 29.51 3.86 -24.51
N THR A 341 28.28 4.02 -24.02
CA THR A 341 27.95 4.12 -22.58
C THR A 341 26.64 3.39 -22.27
N TYR A 342 26.59 2.61 -21.17
CA TYR A 342 25.45 1.76 -20.81
C TYR A 342 25.34 1.58 -19.28
N SER A 343 24.13 1.25 -18.80
CA SER A 343 23.90 1.01 -17.37
C SER A 343 24.49 -0.34 -16.91
N VAL A 344 24.90 -0.38 -15.64
CA VAL A 344 25.15 -1.60 -14.88
C VAL A 344 24.37 -1.49 -13.58
N GLU A 345 23.45 -2.41 -13.35
CA GLU A 345 22.45 -2.33 -12.29
C GLU A 345 22.45 -3.62 -11.45
N LEU A 346 22.37 -3.45 -10.13
CA LEU A 346 22.28 -4.51 -9.13
C LEU A 346 20.94 -4.37 -8.41
N ILE A 347 20.01 -5.28 -8.67
CA ILE A 347 18.66 -5.25 -8.09
C ILE A 347 18.50 -6.43 -7.13
N ALA A 348 18.27 -6.14 -5.85
CA ALA A 348 18.03 -7.16 -4.83
C ALA A 348 16.57 -7.61 -4.78
N ASN A 349 16.35 -8.77 -4.16
CA ASN A 349 15.04 -9.31 -3.81
C ASN A 349 14.29 -8.52 -2.71
N ASP A 350 14.89 -7.47 -2.15
CA ASP A 350 14.24 -6.48 -1.27
C ASP A 350 14.05 -5.12 -1.99
N GLU A 351 14.09 -5.12 -3.33
CA GLU A 351 13.99 -3.96 -4.22
C GLU A 351 15.14 -2.93 -4.08
N THR A 352 16.14 -3.18 -3.21
CA THR A 352 17.35 -2.35 -3.14
C THR A 352 18.06 -2.37 -4.49
N THR A 353 18.10 -1.21 -5.15
CA THR A 353 18.80 -1.02 -6.43
C THR A 353 20.07 -0.20 -6.22
N VAL A 354 21.18 -0.68 -6.78
CA VAL A 354 22.45 0.07 -6.90
C VAL A 354 22.83 0.10 -8.38
N SER A 355 23.19 1.28 -8.90
CA SER A 355 23.43 1.45 -10.33
C SER A 355 24.65 2.33 -10.62
N GLY A 356 25.18 2.20 -11.83
CA GLY A 356 26.20 3.08 -12.38
C GLY A 356 26.34 2.90 -13.89
N THR A 357 27.29 3.63 -14.49
CA THR A 357 27.47 3.68 -15.95
C THR A 357 28.86 3.17 -16.33
N ALA A 358 28.92 2.14 -17.19
CA ALA A 358 30.15 1.66 -17.78
C ALA A 358 30.29 2.18 -19.23
N THR A 359 31.51 2.17 -19.76
CA THR A 359 31.81 2.71 -21.10
C THR A 359 32.71 1.79 -21.92
N THR A 360 32.93 2.11 -23.20
CA THR A 360 33.91 1.42 -24.06
C THR A 360 35.36 1.60 -23.58
N SER A 361 35.70 2.74 -22.99
CA SER A 361 37.01 2.99 -22.37
C SER A 361 37.14 2.46 -20.94
N GLU A 362 36.03 2.38 -20.21
CA GLU A 362 35.96 1.95 -18.81
C GLU A 362 34.91 0.83 -18.65
N PRO A 363 35.22 -0.40 -19.10
CA PRO A 363 34.28 -1.53 -19.10
C PRO A 363 34.17 -2.25 -17.74
N THR A 364 34.91 -1.79 -16.73
CA THR A 364 34.82 -2.28 -15.35
C THR A 364 34.40 -1.16 -14.43
N ILE A 365 33.31 -1.36 -13.70
CA ILE A 365 32.74 -0.40 -12.76
C ILE A 365 32.72 -1.01 -11.35
N THR A 366 32.96 -0.19 -10.34
CA THR A 366 32.77 -0.58 -8.93
C THR A 366 31.48 0.04 -8.40
N LEU A 367 30.60 -0.79 -7.84
CA LEU A 367 29.33 -0.41 -7.22
C LEU A 367 29.36 -0.72 -5.72
N THR A 368 28.92 0.23 -4.88
CA THR A 368 28.88 0.06 -3.43
C THR A 368 27.52 -0.49 -3.00
N ILE A 369 27.47 -1.74 -2.58
CA ILE A 369 26.29 -2.34 -1.95
C ILE A 369 26.17 -1.79 -0.51
N PRO A 370 25.02 -1.20 -0.13
CA PRO A 370 24.83 -0.63 1.20
C PRO A 370 24.65 -1.70 2.28
N LYS A 371 24.74 -1.28 3.55
CA LYS A 371 24.39 -2.11 4.71
C LYS A 371 23.02 -2.76 4.58
N ALA A 372 22.91 -4.02 4.99
CA ALA A 372 21.65 -4.75 5.06
C ALA A 372 20.72 -4.12 6.11
N LYS A 373 19.46 -3.88 5.71
CA LYS A 373 18.40 -3.40 6.60
C LYS A 373 17.54 -4.54 7.18
N SER A 374 17.78 -5.78 6.74
CA SER A 374 17.02 -6.98 7.07
C SER A 374 17.96 -8.13 7.41
N TYR A 375 17.46 -9.09 8.19
CA TYR A 375 18.12 -10.36 8.51
C TYR A 375 18.09 -11.37 7.34
N ASN A 376 17.24 -11.14 6.33
CA ASN A 376 17.19 -12.00 5.15
C ASN A 376 18.43 -11.78 4.28
N ILE A 377 18.99 -12.87 3.74
CA ILE A 377 20.06 -12.82 2.73
C ILE A 377 19.55 -12.05 1.52
N ARG A 378 20.31 -11.04 1.08
CA ARG A 378 19.99 -10.27 -0.12
C ARG A 378 20.72 -10.85 -1.31
N THR A 379 20.00 -11.11 -2.38
CA THR A 379 20.55 -11.62 -3.64
C THR A 379 20.36 -10.54 -4.71
N PHE A 380 21.43 -9.80 -4.98
CA PHE A 380 21.47 -8.77 -6.03
C PHE A 380 21.67 -9.45 -7.39
N THR A 381 20.68 -9.39 -8.26
CA THR A 381 20.78 -9.84 -9.65
C THR A 381 21.47 -8.75 -10.48
N ILE A 382 22.40 -9.15 -11.35
CA ILE A 382 23.21 -8.23 -12.17
C ILE A 382 22.56 -8.03 -13.53
N TYR A 383 22.27 -6.77 -13.88
CA TYR A 383 21.73 -6.34 -15.15
C TYR A 383 22.75 -5.47 -15.90
N ILE A 384 22.93 -5.73 -17.19
CA ILE A 384 23.81 -4.95 -18.08
C ILE A 384 22.94 -4.31 -19.16
N ASN A 385 22.93 -2.98 -19.23
CA ASN A 385 22.02 -2.22 -20.10
C ASN A 385 20.54 -2.60 -19.94
N GLY A 386 20.13 -2.95 -18.72
CA GLY A 386 18.80 -3.49 -18.38
C GLY A 386 18.56 -4.96 -18.74
N GLU A 387 19.50 -5.66 -19.38
CA GLU A 387 19.37 -7.10 -19.64
C GLU A 387 19.88 -7.95 -18.46
N ASN A 388 19.09 -8.93 -18.04
CA ASN A 388 19.44 -9.86 -16.95
C ASN A 388 20.61 -10.77 -17.37
N SER A 389 21.74 -10.67 -16.68
CA SER A 389 22.94 -11.49 -16.98
C SER A 389 22.84 -12.95 -16.53
N GLY A 390 21.80 -13.31 -15.76
CA GLY A 390 21.71 -14.61 -15.08
C GLY A 390 22.76 -14.80 -13.97
N LYS A 391 23.41 -13.72 -13.52
CA LYS A 391 24.38 -13.70 -12.41
C LYS A 391 23.86 -12.88 -11.25
N SER A 392 24.34 -13.21 -10.06
CA SER A 392 23.96 -12.52 -8.83
C SER A 392 25.10 -12.50 -7.82
N VAL A 393 25.09 -11.49 -6.95
CA VAL A 393 25.92 -11.40 -5.74
C VAL A 393 25.03 -11.58 -4.53
N LYS A 394 25.44 -12.41 -3.57
CA LYS A 394 24.76 -12.52 -2.27
C LYS A 394 25.39 -11.57 -1.25
N GLN A 395 24.57 -10.99 -0.39
CA GLN A 395 24.99 -10.29 0.83
C GLN A 395 24.32 -10.95 2.03
N SER A 396 25.09 -11.23 3.08
CA SER A 396 24.54 -11.66 4.37
C SER A 396 23.50 -10.66 4.89
N GLY A 397 22.42 -11.17 5.47
CA GLY A 397 21.52 -10.35 6.28
C GLY A 397 22.18 -9.93 7.60
N LEU A 398 21.49 -9.08 8.36
CA LEU A 398 21.90 -8.67 9.71
C LEU A 398 22.29 -9.87 10.59
N THR A 399 23.41 -9.74 11.30
CA THR A 399 23.85 -10.68 12.33
C THR A 399 23.70 -10.09 13.74
N ASN A 400 23.68 -10.94 14.76
CA ASN A 400 23.56 -10.58 16.17
C ASN A 400 22.33 -9.72 16.50
N PHE A 401 21.17 -10.09 15.96
CA PHE A 401 19.92 -9.35 16.09
C PHE A 401 18.92 -10.04 17.03
N ALA A 402 18.05 -9.26 17.66
CA ALA A 402 16.87 -9.75 18.38
C ALA A 402 15.74 -8.74 18.19
N ILE A 403 14.66 -9.16 17.52
CA ILE A 403 13.57 -8.31 17.05
C ILE A 403 12.26 -8.85 17.60
N TYR A 404 11.50 -8.00 18.29
CA TYR A 404 10.13 -8.30 18.68
C TYR A 404 9.24 -8.52 17.42
N LYS A 405 8.47 -9.61 17.37
CA LYS A 405 7.48 -9.86 16.31
C LYS A 405 6.06 -9.62 16.77
N SER A 406 5.65 -10.28 17.83
CA SER A 406 4.26 -10.31 18.28
C SER A 406 4.18 -10.61 19.77
N HIS A 407 3.02 -10.34 20.35
CA HIS A 407 2.62 -10.93 21.62
C HIS A 407 1.15 -11.36 21.57
N SER A 408 0.78 -12.23 22.50
CA SER A 408 -0.61 -12.65 22.75
C SER A 408 -0.87 -12.55 24.26
N PRO A 409 -2.00 -12.00 24.72
CA PRO A 409 -3.09 -11.41 23.92
C PRO A 409 -2.64 -10.18 23.13
N ILE A 410 -3.25 -9.94 21.96
CA ILE A 410 -2.95 -8.81 21.07
C ILE A 410 -3.64 -7.52 21.55
N GLU A 411 -4.63 -7.66 22.43
CA GLU A 411 -5.43 -6.59 22.99
C GLU A 411 -4.60 -5.73 23.96
N GLU A 412 -4.58 -4.41 23.74
CA GLU A 412 -3.85 -3.47 24.63
C GLU A 412 -4.39 -3.45 26.06
N THR A 413 -5.63 -3.92 26.27
CA THR A 413 -6.27 -4.02 27.58
C THR A 413 -6.95 -5.38 27.74
N VAL A 414 -6.72 -6.04 28.87
CA VAL A 414 -7.21 -7.38 29.22
C VAL A 414 -7.87 -7.36 30.60
N SER A 415 -8.80 -8.28 30.84
CA SER A 415 -9.54 -8.36 32.11
C SER A 415 -8.62 -8.50 33.33
N ASP A 416 -9.14 -8.20 34.51
CA ASP A 416 -8.49 -8.34 35.82
C ASP A 416 -8.06 -9.78 36.19
N LYS A 417 -8.46 -10.80 35.43
CA LYS A 417 -8.13 -12.21 35.66
C LYS A 417 -6.70 -12.58 35.24
N GLU A 418 -6.25 -13.75 35.69
CA GLU A 418 -4.99 -14.35 35.24
C GLU A 418 -4.96 -14.61 33.73
N PHE A 419 -3.81 -14.43 33.11
CA PHE A 419 -3.59 -14.72 31.70
C PHE A 419 -2.13 -15.12 31.44
N THR A 420 -1.86 -15.70 30.27
CA THR A 420 -0.49 -15.95 29.81
C THR A 420 -0.13 -14.92 28.76
N LEU A 421 0.92 -14.13 29.02
CA LEU A 421 1.52 -13.23 28.05
C LEU A 421 2.59 -14.00 27.28
N LYS A 422 2.28 -14.37 26.03
CA LYS A 422 3.22 -14.99 25.11
C LYS A 422 3.90 -13.91 24.28
N VAL A 423 5.22 -13.90 24.20
CA VAL A 423 6.00 -12.97 23.36
C VAL A 423 6.83 -13.77 22.37
N GLU A 424 6.70 -13.47 21.09
CA GLU A 424 7.46 -14.10 20.01
C GLU A 424 8.44 -13.09 19.41
N ILE A 425 9.67 -13.54 19.16
CA ILE A 425 10.74 -12.73 18.58
C ILE A 425 11.32 -13.39 17.32
N GLU A 426 12.23 -12.70 16.67
CA GLU A 426 13.11 -13.26 15.65
C GLU A 426 14.56 -12.90 16.00
N THR A 427 15.45 -13.89 15.98
CA THR A 427 16.84 -13.74 16.39
C THR A 427 17.72 -14.82 15.77
N ASP A 428 18.97 -14.50 15.48
CA ASP A 428 20.04 -15.47 15.17
C ASP A 428 20.83 -15.90 16.42
N LEU A 429 20.59 -15.24 17.56
CA LEU A 429 21.30 -15.46 18.81
C LEU A 429 20.73 -16.66 19.59
N THR A 430 21.62 -17.35 20.32
CA THR A 430 21.27 -18.57 21.08
C THR A 430 20.76 -18.28 22.49
N ASN A 431 20.83 -17.03 22.95
CA ASN A 431 20.45 -16.66 24.31
C ASN A 431 20.05 -15.17 24.38
N ILE A 432 18.75 -14.90 24.43
CA ILE A 432 18.15 -13.56 24.48
C ILE A 432 17.23 -13.43 25.69
N PRO A 433 17.43 -12.44 26.58
CA PRO A 433 16.45 -12.14 27.62
C PRO A 433 15.26 -11.38 27.03
N ILE A 434 14.06 -11.91 27.28
CA ILE A 434 12.80 -11.15 27.21
C ILE A 434 12.41 -10.84 28.66
N GLU A 435 12.12 -9.58 28.95
CA GLU A 435 11.72 -9.10 30.27
C GLU A 435 10.33 -8.46 30.20
N ILE A 436 9.48 -8.73 31.19
CA ILE A 436 8.23 -8.00 31.39
C ILE A 436 8.36 -7.09 32.61
N LYS A 437 8.02 -5.80 32.48
CA LYS A 437 8.20 -4.80 33.54
C LYS A 437 6.89 -4.13 33.94
N GLU A 438 6.66 -3.98 35.24
CA GLU A 438 5.61 -3.12 35.82
C GLU A 438 6.30 -1.82 36.29
N GLY A 439 6.32 -0.81 35.42
CA GLY A 439 7.14 0.39 35.61
C GLY A 439 8.64 0.07 35.69
N SER A 440 9.31 0.51 36.75
CA SER A 440 10.76 0.25 36.94
C SER A 440 11.09 -1.17 37.43
N LYS A 441 10.09 -2.00 37.75
CA LYS A 441 10.28 -3.34 38.32
C LYS A 441 10.17 -4.41 37.25
N SER A 442 11.25 -5.16 37.02
CA SER A 442 11.16 -6.43 36.28
C SER A 442 10.38 -7.47 37.08
N ILE A 443 9.40 -8.11 36.44
CA ILE A 443 8.54 -9.14 37.04
C ILE A 443 9.18 -10.50 36.86
N GLU A 444 9.56 -10.79 35.62
CA GLU A 444 10.11 -12.07 35.19
C GLU A 444 11.00 -11.84 33.94
N THR A 445 11.99 -12.70 33.78
CA THR A 445 12.91 -12.71 32.64
C THR A 445 13.03 -14.12 32.11
N ILE A 446 12.70 -14.33 30.84
CA ILE A 446 12.80 -15.63 30.16
C ILE A 446 13.88 -15.54 29.09
N LEU A 447 14.76 -16.53 29.08
CA LEU A 447 15.79 -16.66 28.04
C LEU A 447 15.23 -17.48 26.87
N VAL A 448 15.25 -16.89 25.68
CA VAL A 448 14.83 -17.50 24.42
C VAL A 448 16.02 -17.64 23.46
N SER A 449 15.85 -18.38 22.37
CA SER A 449 16.90 -18.60 21.38
C SER A 449 16.31 -18.64 19.97
N LYS A 450 17.16 -18.58 18.93
CA LYS A 450 16.75 -18.84 17.54
C LYS A 450 15.97 -20.15 17.35
N ASP A 451 16.26 -21.16 18.17
CA ASP A 451 15.68 -22.51 18.07
C ASP A 451 14.38 -22.64 18.90
N ASN A 452 14.15 -21.72 19.84
CA ASN A 452 12.91 -21.55 20.60
C ASN A 452 12.67 -20.05 20.88
N PRO A 453 12.12 -19.29 19.91
CA PRO A 453 12.12 -17.82 19.93
C PRO A 453 10.88 -17.24 20.64
N THR A 454 10.42 -17.92 21.69
CA THR A 454 9.14 -17.65 22.36
C THR A 454 9.29 -17.69 23.88
N ALA A 455 8.82 -16.64 24.55
CA ALA A 455 8.67 -16.60 26.00
C ALA A 455 7.19 -16.63 26.38
N GLU A 456 6.84 -17.32 27.46
CA GLU A 456 5.48 -17.40 28.01
C GLU A 456 5.50 -17.02 29.49
N PHE A 457 4.97 -15.85 29.82
CA PHE A 457 4.92 -15.29 31.16
C PHE A 457 3.53 -15.52 31.76
N LYS A 458 3.47 -16.04 32.99
CA LYS A 458 2.18 -16.24 33.69
C LYS A 458 1.86 -15.03 34.55
N ILE A 459 0.90 -14.23 34.09
CA ILE A 459 0.47 -13.02 34.77
C ILE A 459 -0.72 -13.36 35.68
N PRO A 460 -0.60 -13.23 37.01
CA PRO A 460 -1.69 -13.52 37.94
C PRO A 460 -2.79 -12.46 37.84
N SER A 461 -3.99 -12.77 38.38
CA SER A 461 -5.08 -11.81 38.46
C SER A 461 -4.66 -10.52 39.17
N ASN A 462 -5.07 -9.37 38.64
CA ASN A 462 -4.96 -8.09 39.31
C ASN A 462 -6.03 -8.01 40.42
N LEU A 463 -5.57 -7.95 41.67
CA LEU A 463 -6.42 -7.80 42.87
C LEU A 463 -6.42 -6.36 43.41
N THR A 464 -6.05 -5.38 42.58
CA THR A 464 -5.85 -3.98 43.02
C THR A 464 -6.80 -3.01 42.30
N PRO A 465 -7.17 -1.88 42.93
CA PRO A 465 -8.09 -0.90 42.36
C PRO A 465 -7.45 -0.01 41.26
N LYS A 466 -6.27 -0.38 40.75
CA LYS A 466 -5.55 0.32 39.69
C LYS A 466 -5.22 -0.66 38.56
N ASN A 467 -5.26 -0.17 37.32
CA ASN A 467 -4.77 -0.95 36.18
C ASN A 467 -3.26 -1.17 36.34
N LYS A 468 -2.78 -2.33 35.90
CA LYS A 468 -1.36 -2.64 35.78
C LYS A 468 -0.95 -2.54 34.33
N ILE A 469 0.22 -1.96 34.06
CA ILE A 469 0.76 -1.81 32.71
C ILE A 469 2.06 -2.61 32.66
N TYR A 470 2.10 -3.57 31.74
CA TYR A 470 3.22 -4.47 31.54
C TYR A 470 3.96 -4.09 30.26
N GLU A 471 5.18 -3.58 30.38
CA GLU A 471 6.06 -3.25 29.25
C GLU A 471 6.83 -4.49 28.78
N ILE A 472 6.90 -4.70 27.46
CA ILE A 472 7.66 -5.78 26.84
C ILE A 472 9.05 -5.26 26.45
N TRP A 473 10.10 -5.91 26.97
CA TRP A 473 11.49 -5.60 26.69
C TRP A 473 12.19 -6.81 26.06
N VAL A 474 12.96 -6.59 24.99
CA VAL A 474 13.71 -7.63 24.28
C VAL A 474 15.19 -7.24 24.24
N ASN A 475 16.05 -8.12 24.73
CA ASN A 475 17.50 -7.94 24.82
C ASN A 475 17.92 -6.59 25.44
N GLY A 476 17.26 -6.21 26.55
CA GLY A 476 17.50 -4.96 27.27
C GLY A 476 16.96 -3.68 26.60
N LYS A 477 16.24 -3.79 25.47
CA LYS A 477 15.58 -2.65 24.80
C LYS A 477 14.07 -2.70 25.00
N ASN A 478 13.45 -1.55 25.28
CA ASN A 478 12.00 -1.43 25.29
C ASN A 478 11.46 -1.58 23.86
N THR A 479 10.37 -2.34 23.68
CA THR A 479 9.72 -2.55 22.38
C THR A 479 8.64 -1.51 22.08
N GLU A 480 8.35 -0.61 23.02
CA GLU A 480 7.21 0.30 23.04
C GLU A 480 5.84 -0.41 23.03
N LYS A 481 5.83 -1.74 23.27
CA LYS A 481 4.61 -2.53 23.41
C LYS A 481 4.29 -2.77 24.88
N THR A 482 3.01 -2.58 25.20
CA THR A 482 2.48 -2.74 26.55
C THR A 482 1.18 -3.56 26.53
N VAL A 483 0.91 -4.25 27.63
CA VAL A 483 -0.39 -4.88 27.91
C VAL A 483 -0.92 -4.31 29.21
N THR A 484 -2.14 -3.79 29.19
CA THR A 484 -2.81 -3.24 30.38
C THR A 484 -3.75 -4.28 30.97
N GLN A 485 -3.50 -4.72 32.20
CA GLN A 485 -4.45 -5.55 32.94
C GLN A 485 -5.37 -4.65 33.75
N GLU A 486 -6.68 -4.78 33.56
CA GLU A 486 -7.69 -3.98 34.24
C GLU A 486 -7.61 -4.12 35.77
N ARG A 487 -8.02 -3.07 36.47
CA ARG A 487 -8.28 -3.11 37.92
C ARG A 487 -9.42 -4.08 38.24
N THR A 488 -9.39 -4.66 39.44
CA THR A 488 -10.56 -5.39 39.98
C THR A 488 -11.72 -4.44 40.21
N SER A 489 -12.92 -4.81 39.79
CA SER A 489 -14.16 -4.15 40.22
C SER A 489 -14.62 -4.72 41.57
N LEU A 490 -14.23 -4.07 42.68
CA LEU A 490 -14.65 -4.45 44.03
C LEU A 490 -15.68 -3.44 44.57
N ASN A 491 -16.96 -3.76 44.46
CA ASN A 491 -18.04 -3.07 45.19
C ASN A 491 -18.55 -4.01 46.28
N VAL A 492 -17.95 -3.95 47.47
CA VAL A 492 -18.45 -4.60 48.69
C VAL A 492 -18.28 -3.60 49.83
N PHE A 493 -19.25 -3.44 50.73
CA PHE A 493 -19.15 -2.48 51.84
C PHE A 493 -17.82 -2.61 52.61
N ASP A 494 -17.12 -1.52 52.95
CA ASP A 494 -15.78 -1.60 53.61
C ASP A 494 -15.80 -2.39 54.94
N VAL A 495 -16.94 -2.36 55.64
CA VAL A 495 -17.15 -2.96 56.97
C VAL A 495 -18.40 -3.83 57.00
N GLU A 496 -18.47 -4.77 57.94
CA GLU A 496 -19.71 -5.52 58.21
C GLU A 496 -20.60 -4.71 59.16
N TRP A 497 -21.83 -4.44 58.73
CA TRP A 497 -22.84 -3.72 59.54
C TRP A 497 -23.67 -4.68 60.39
N SER A 498 -24.12 -4.22 61.56
CA SER A 498 -25.08 -4.93 62.41
C SER A 498 -26.39 -5.20 61.67
N GLU A 499 -27.07 -6.30 61.96
CA GLU A 499 -28.32 -6.68 61.27
C GLU A 499 -29.46 -5.68 61.55
N GLY A 500 -29.66 -5.33 62.82
CA GLY A 500 -30.59 -4.30 63.29
C GLY A 500 -29.93 -3.24 64.18
N TYR A 501 -30.76 -2.43 64.83
CA TYR A 501 -30.33 -1.37 65.76
C TYR A 501 -29.89 -1.93 67.11
N LEU A 502 -29.05 -1.16 67.81
CA LEU A 502 -28.63 -1.48 69.17
C LEU A 502 -29.78 -1.31 70.17
N MET A 503 -30.01 -2.33 71.00
CA MET A 503 -31.01 -2.33 72.07
C MET A 503 -30.53 -3.17 73.26
N VAL A 504 -31.31 -3.18 74.35
CA VAL A 504 -31.08 -4.05 75.51
C VAL A 504 -32.20 -5.10 75.62
N LYS A 505 -31.82 -6.37 75.64
CA LYS A 505 -32.72 -7.54 75.74
C LYS A 505 -32.13 -8.52 76.75
N GLU A 506 -32.95 -9.05 77.65
CA GLU A 506 -32.53 -10.01 78.70
C GLU A 506 -31.29 -9.59 79.53
N GLY A 507 -31.11 -8.27 79.74
CA GLY A 507 -29.95 -7.75 80.47
C GLY A 507 -28.64 -7.79 79.67
N LYS A 508 -28.68 -7.69 78.35
CA LYS A 508 -27.52 -7.57 77.46
C LYS A 508 -27.76 -6.57 76.34
N TYR A 509 -26.69 -5.92 75.86
CA TYR A 509 -26.74 -5.20 74.60
C TYR A 509 -26.74 -6.20 73.44
N VAL A 510 -27.72 -6.06 72.55
CA VAL A 510 -27.90 -6.91 71.37
C VAL A 510 -28.31 -6.06 70.17
N PHE A 511 -28.23 -6.64 68.97
CA PHE A 511 -28.90 -6.08 67.80
C PHE A 511 -30.32 -6.62 67.74
N GLY A 512 -31.28 -5.73 67.52
CA GLY A 512 -32.66 -6.12 67.31
C GLY A 512 -32.88 -6.83 65.98
N GLU A 513 -34.04 -7.48 65.88
CA GLU A 513 -34.62 -7.87 64.61
C GLU A 513 -35.15 -6.62 63.88
N LYS A 514 -36.04 -6.80 62.91
CA LYS A 514 -35.67 -6.30 61.59
C LYS A 514 -35.67 -4.77 61.37
N ASP A 515 -36.66 -3.91 61.59
CA ASP A 515 -38.04 -4.00 62.12
C ASP A 515 -38.30 -4.45 63.58
N GLU A 516 -37.36 -4.19 64.51
CA GLU A 516 -37.57 -4.07 65.97
C GLU A 516 -37.31 -2.60 66.44
N GLU A 517 -38.05 -2.09 67.43
CA GLU A 517 -37.98 -0.69 67.87
C GLU A 517 -36.66 -0.41 68.64
N PRO A 518 -35.87 0.62 68.26
CA PRO A 518 -34.53 0.81 68.80
C PRO A 518 -34.55 1.42 70.21
N MET A 519 -33.43 1.28 70.92
CA MET A 519 -33.13 2.17 72.04
C MET A 519 -32.30 3.37 71.57
N PHE A 520 -32.53 4.51 72.20
CA PHE A 520 -31.85 5.76 71.88
C PHE A 520 -30.66 5.96 72.82
N PHE A 521 -29.58 6.53 72.30
CA PHE A 521 -28.36 6.80 73.05
C PHE A 521 -28.00 8.27 72.89
N LYS A 522 -27.48 8.90 73.94
CA LYS A 522 -26.72 10.14 73.78
C LYS A 522 -25.36 9.80 73.18
N PHE A 523 -24.71 10.77 72.53
CA PHE A 523 -23.44 10.51 71.85
C PHE A 523 -22.38 9.97 72.83
N LYS A 524 -21.65 8.92 72.42
CA LYS A 524 -20.60 8.24 73.22
C LYS A 524 -20.98 8.02 74.70
N ASN A 525 -22.15 7.43 74.91
CA ASN A 525 -22.68 7.10 76.23
C ASN A 525 -23.30 5.68 76.24
N SER A 526 -23.28 5.00 77.39
CA SER A 526 -23.78 3.61 77.57
C SER A 526 -25.28 3.50 77.90
N TYR A 527 -25.92 4.56 78.40
CA TYR A 527 -27.30 4.53 78.86
C TYR A 527 -28.28 4.40 77.67
N ALA A 528 -28.86 3.20 77.53
CA ALA A 528 -29.91 2.92 76.55
C ALA A 528 -31.26 3.50 77.03
N MET A 529 -31.86 4.39 76.25
CA MET A 529 -33.12 5.06 76.55
C MET A 529 -34.28 4.43 75.76
N PRO A 530 -35.27 3.81 76.42
CA PRO A 530 -36.52 3.37 75.79
C PRO A 530 -37.55 4.50 75.70
N ILE A 531 -38.49 4.35 74.76
CA ILE A 531 -39.64 5.23 74.56
C ILE A 531 -40.96 4.56 74.96
N GLY A 532 -41.99 5.36 75.20
CA GLY A 532 -43.34 4.89 75.52
C GLY A 532 -44.14 4.39 74.31
N GLU A 533 -45.10 3.50 74.56
CA GLU A 533 -46.02 3.03 73.53
C GLU A 533 -46.93 4.14 72.98
N ILE A 534 -47.40 3.94 71.74
CA ILE A 534 -48.13 4.87 70.87
C ILE A 534 -49.29 5.63 71.56
N TYR A 535 -49.91 5.09 72.60
CA TYR A 535 -51.08 5.66 73.27
C TYR A 535 -50.80 6.56 74.49
N TYR A 536 -49.58 6.58 75.03
CA TYR A 536 -49.24 7.32 76.25
C TYR A 536 -48.19 8.43 76.04
N GLY A 537 -47.83 8.69 74.79
CA GLY A 537 -46.74 9.58 74.40
C GLY A 537 -45.44 8.81 74.23
N LYS A 538 -44.80 8.94 73.06
CA LYS A 538 -43.55 8.24 72.72
C LYS A 538 -42.30 8.86 73.37
N ASP A 539 -42.48 9.65 74.42
CA ASP A 539 -41.38 10.33 75.08
C ASP A 539 -40.54 9.36 75.91
N TYR A 540 -39.34 9.79 76.29
CA TYR A 540 -38.45 9.04 77.17
C TYR A 540 -39.11 8.66 78.49
N LEU A 541 -39.04 7.37 78.86
CA LEU A 541 -39.78 6.80 79.99
C LEU A 541 -39.23 7.11 81.40
N GLY A 542 -38.22 7.96 81.55
CA GLY A 542 -37.64 8.31 82.86
C GLY A 542 -36.72 7.26 83.47
N TYR A 543 -36.35 6.22 82.71
CA TYR A 543 -35.37 5.21 83.11
C TYR A 543 -34.50 4.77 81.94
N VAL A 544 -33.27 4.36 82.25
CA VAL A 544 -32.26 3.88 81.30
C VAL A 544 -31.91 2.43 81.56
N PHE A 545 -31.25 1.79 80.60
CA PHE A 545 -30.58 0.52 80.77
C PHE A 545 -29.05 0.66 80.67
N THR A 546 -28.35 0.08 81.65
CA THR A 546 -26.93 -0.31 81.54
C THR A 546 -26.84 -1.79 81.87
N PRO A 547 -27.23 -2.64 80.91
CA PRO A 547 -27.92 -3.91 81.15
C PRO A 547 -29.09 -3.94 82.15
N GLU A 548 -28.90 -3.43 83.36
CA GLU A 548 -29.94 -3.33 84.38
C GLU A 548 -30.74 -2.02 84.23
N LYS A 549 -32.03 -2.06 84.62
CA LYS A 549 -32.92 -0.88 84.62
C LYS A 549 -32.58 0.06 85.77
N LYS A 550 -32.39 1.34 85.47
CA LYS A 550 -32.09 2.40 86.44
C LYS A 550 -32.95 3.63 86.18
N GLU A 551 -33.65 4.12 87.19
CA GLU A 551 -34.35 5.42 87.11
C GLU A 551 -33.33 6.56 86.98
N MET A 552 -33.55 7.45 86.00
CA MET A 552 -32.66 8.57 85.68
C MET A 552 -33.41 9.59 84.83
N LYS A 553 -33.34 10.88 85.16
CA LYS A 553 -33.99 11.91 84.34
C LYS A 553 -33.20 12.17 83.05
N TYR A 554 -33.87 12.68 82.02
CA TYR A 554 -33.23 12.91 80.71
C TYR A 554 -32.07 13.92 80.79
N ASP A 555 -32.15 14.91 81.68
CA ASP A 555 -31.12 15.92 81.94
C ASP A 555 -29.96 15.40 82.82
N GLU A 556 -30.16 14.29 83.55
CA GLU A 556 -29.11 13.63 84.35
C GLU A 556 -28.20 12.71 83.52
N ILE A 557 -28.62 12.31 82.31
CA ILE A 557 -27.82 11.50 81.38
C ILE A 557 -26.77 12.40 80.72
N ILE A 558 -25.49 12.20 81.03
CA ILE A 558 -24.39 13.00 80.45
C ILE A 558 -24.01 12.46 79.06
N ALA A 559 -23.82 13.34 78.10
CA ALA A 559 -23.33 12.98 76.77
C ALA A 559 -21.80 13.09 76.67
N ASN A 560 -21.22 12.36 75.72
CA ASN A 560 -19.79 12.29 75.43
C ASN A 560 -18.91 11.81 76.61
N GLU A 561 -19.38 10.80 77.37
CA GLU A 561 -18.59 10.15 78.43
C GLU A 561 -17.53 9.16 77.89
N GLY A 562 -17.20 9.24 76.59
CA GLY A 562 -16.16 8.44 75.94
C GLY A 562 -16.49 6.96 75.71
N THR A 563 -17.69 6.49 76.07
CA THR A 563 -18.07 5.08 75.92
C THR A 563 -18.76 4.84 74.58
N ASP A 564 -18.20 3.98 73.73
CA ASP A 564 -18.89 3.51 72.53
C ASP A 564 -19.92 2.44 72.91
N PRO A 565 -21.24 2.67 72.75
CA PRO A 565 -22.25 1.69 73.14
C PRO A 565 -22.22 0.40 72.31
N CYS A 566 -21.67 0.43 71.09
CA CYS A 566 -21.45 -0.78 70.29
C CYS A 566 -20.40 -1.70 70.90
N SER A 567 -19.39 -1.15 71.59
CA SER A 567 -18.33 -1.94 72.23
C SER A 567 -18.82 -2.84 73.37
N LEU A 568 -20.05 -2.60 73.86
CA LEU A 568 -20.69 -3.33 74.95
C LEU A 568 -21.49 -4.56 74.49
N VAL A 569 -21.65 -4.76 73.17
CA VAL A 569 -22.26 -5.97 72.59
C VAL A 569 -21.29 -7.14 72.75
N GLU A 570 -21.77 -8.30 73.20
CA GLU A 570 -20.94 -9.50 73.33
C GLU A 570 -20.60 -10.11 71.95
N PRO A 571 -19.34 -10.53 71.69
CA PRO A 571 -18.16 -10.37 72.55
C PRO A 571 -17.69 -8.91 72.59
N MET A 572 -17.42 -8.38 73.79
CA MET A 572 -17.07 -6.97 73.99
C MET A 572 -15.91 -6.51 73.10
N ASN A 573 -16.00 -5.27 72.61
CA ASN A 573 -15.07 -4.63 71.68
C ASN A 573 -14.97 -5.28 70.28
N THR A 574 -15.87 -6.21 69.91
CA THR A 574 -15.99 -6.71 68.52
C THR A 574 -16.64 -5.67 67.61
N TRP A 575 -17.56 -4.86 68.14
CA TRP A 575 -18.35 -3.89 67.40
C TRP A 575 -18.04 -2.46 67.85
N ARG A 576 -18.15 -1.50 66.93
CA ARG A 576 -17.95 -0.06 67.15
C ARG A 576 -19.00 0.76 66.42
N MET A 577 -19.20 2.01 66.79
CA MET A 577 -19.96 2.96 65.98
C MET A 577 -19.22 3.22 64.64
N PRO A 578 -19.95 3.34 63.51
CA PRO A 578 -19.37 3.69 62.22
C PRO A 578 -18.72 5.07 62.28
N THR A 579 -17.70 5.31 61.49
CA THR A 579 -17.10 6.64 61.28
C THR A 579 -17.90 7.44 60.26
N SER A 580 -17.69 8.76 60.20
CA SER A 580 -18.24 9.60 59.12
C SER A 580 -17.79 9.13 57.73
N LYS A 581 -16.54 8.64 57.60
CA LYS A 581 -16.03 8.11 56.33
C LYS A 581 -16.73 6.82 55.89
N GLU A 582 -17.09 5.94 56.82
CA GLU A 582 -17.83 4.70 56.51
C GLU A 582 -19.30 5.00 56.15
N ARG A 583 -19.90 6.02 56.78
CA ARG A 583 -21.18 6.60 56.33
C ARG A 583 -21.06 7.13 54.90
N ASP A 584 -20.02 7.91 54.61
CA ASP A 584 -19.84 8.55 53.29
C ASP A 584 -19.58 7.51 52.19
N ASN A 585 -18.87 6.42 52.50
CA ASN A 585 -18.76 5.28 51.60
C ASN A 585 -20.12 4.59 51.39
N LEU A 586 -20.89 4.34 52.45
CA LEU A 586 -22.21 3.71 52.33
C LEU A 586 -23.14 4.49 51.36
N TYR A 587 -23.05 5.82 51.35
CA TYR A 587 -23.81 6.69 50.43
C TYR A 587 -23.43 6.51 48.94
N THR A 588 -22.33 5.83 48.60
CA THR A 588 -21.96 5.53 47.21
C THR A 588 -22.70 4.31 46.62
N PHE A 589 -23.34 3.50 47.47
CA PHE A 589 -24.07 2.30 47.06
C PHE A 589 -25.46 2.64 46.53
N LYS A 590 -26.03 1.75 45.72
CA LYS A 590 -27.40 1.92 45.21
C LYS A 590 -28.40 1.88 46.37
N THR A 591 -29.35 2.80 46.36
CA THR A 591 -30.39 2.91 47.40
C THR A 591 -31.79 2.70 46.87
N ASP A 592 -32.60 2.03 47.68
CA ASP A 592 -34.05 1.91 47.50
C ASP A 592 -34.72 2.54 48.74
N ILE A 593 -35.75 3.37 48.54
CA ILE A 593 -36.43 4.12 49.60
C ILE A 593 -37.88 3.65 49.70
N THR A 594 -38.38 3.46 50.91
CA THR A 594 -39.75 2.99 51.19
C THR A 594 -40.45 3.89 52.21
N ASP A 595 -41.70 3.59 52.54
CA ASP A 595 -42.43 4.29 53.60
C ASP A 595 -41.91 4.05 55.03
N SER A 596 -40.99 3.08 55.22
CA SER A 596 -40.54 2.63 56.55
C SER A 596 -39.02 2.56 56.71
N TYR A 597 -38.25 2.53 55.62
CA TYR A 597 -36.78 2.44 55.65
C TYR A 597 -36.12 2.95 54.36
N ILE A 598 -34.82 3.25 54.46
CA ILE A 598 -33.89 3.31 53.33
C ILE A 598 -33.03 2.04 53.32
N GLN A 599 -32.93 1.39 52.17
CA GLN A 599 -32.11 0.21 51.92
C GLN A 599 -30.89 0.59 51.09
N PHE A 600 -29.72 0.08 51.47
CA PHE A 600 -28.48 0.11 50.68
C PHE A 600 -28.21 -1.28 50.12
N LYS A 601 -27.86 -1.34 48.83
CA LYS A 601 -27.70 -2.58 48.06
C LYS A 601 -26.25 -2.80 47.62
N ASP A 602 -25.72 -3.95 47.98
CA ASP A 602 -24.54 -4.62 47.43
C ASP A 602 -25.05 -5.90 46.73
N ASP A 603 -24.38 -6.36 45.67
CA ASP A 603 -24.75 -7.60 44.96
C ASP A 603 -24.65 -8.86 45.85
N ILE A 604 -24.07 -8.73 47.06
CA ILE A 604 -23.89 -9.80 48.06
C ILE A 604 -24.84 -9.67 49.27
N LYS A 605 -25.16 -8.44 49.74
CA LYS A 605 -25.98 -8.20 50.94
C LYS A 605 -26.77 -6.88 50.89
N ASP A 606 -27.91 -6.86 51.58
CA ASP A 606 -28.73 -5.67 51.79
C ASP A 606 -28.58 -5.13 53.23
N ILE A 607 -28.56 -3.80 53.40
CA ILE A 607 -28.56 -3.13 54.71
C ILE A 607 -29.76 -2.17 54.80
N PHE A 608 -30.51 -2.22 55.90
CA PHE A 608 -31.77 -1.48 56.08
C PHE A 608 -31.68 -0.49 57.24
N PHE A 609 -32.05 0.77 57.01
CA PHE A 609 -32.16 1.82 58.04
C PHE A 609 -33.61 2.28 58.15
N TYR A 610 -34.28 1.89 59.22
CA TYR A 610 -35.69 2.18 59.48
C TYR A 610 -35.89 3.60 60.00
N TYR A 611 -37.04 4.18 59.72
CA TYR A 611 -37.42 5.46 60.31
C TYR A 611 -37.80 5.27 61.78
N THR A 612 -37.05 5.94 62.65
CA THR A 612 -37.06 5.73 64.10
C THR A 612 -37.25 7.02 64.89
N GLY A 613 -37.15 8.18 64.23
CA GLY A 613 -37.05 9.46 64.91
C GLY A 613 -35.84 9.60 65.82
N TYR A 614 -35.94 10.53 66.76
CA TYR A 614 -34.93 10.87 67.76
C TYR A 614 -35.55 11.56 68.97
N LEU A 615 -34.84 11.56 70.11
CA LEU A 615 -35.22 12.28 71.32
C LEU A 615 -34.62 13.69 71.33
N TYR A 616 -35.47 14.68 71.62
CA TYR A 616 -35.12 16.09 71.63
C TYR A 616 -34.19 16.45 72.78
N GLN A 617 -33.15 17.26 72.50
CA GLN A 617 -32.01 17.47 73.38
C GLN A 617 -32.29 18.12 74.75
N THR A 618 -33.47 18.71 74.96
CA THR A 618 -33.83 19.35 76.24
C THR A 618 -34.91 18.63 77.04
N SER A 619 -35.80 17.87 76.39
CA SER A 619 -36.98 17.28 77.02
C SER A 619 -37.02 15.75 77.00
N GLY A 620 -36.22 15.10 76.15
CA GLY A 620 -36.37 13.67 75.87
C GLY A 620 -37.64 13.34 75.08
N SER A 621 -38.28 14.34 74.45
CA SER A 621 -39.49 14.12 73.65
C SER A 621 -39.15 13.52 72.28
N HIS A 622 -39.95 12.56 71.82
CA HIS A 622 -39.69 11.85 70.56
C HIS A 622 -40.24 12.62 69.36
N LEU A 623 -39.41 12.78 68.33
CA LEU A 623 -39.68 13.63 67.16
C LEU A 623 -39.19 12.97 65.87
N GLY A 624 -39.86 13.28 64.75
CA GLY A 624 -39.43 12.90 63.41
C GLY A 624 -39.59 11.40 63.12
N GLU A 625 -40.75 10.82 63.38
CA GLU A 625 -41.00 9.39 63.15
C GLU A 625 -40.79 8.94 61.68
N ASP A 626 -40.81 9.89 60.75
CA ASP A 626 -40.66 9.72 59.30
C ASP A 626 -39.20 9.84 58.79
N GLN A 627 -38.25 10.03 59.70
CA GLN A 627 -36.81 10.08 59.42
C GLN A 627 -36.05 9.09 60.31
N PHE A 628 -34.88 8.66 59.85
CA PHE A 628 -33.91 7.97 60.66
C PHE A 628 -32.72 8.88 60.97
N LYS A 629 -32.13 8.67 62.14
CA LYS A 629 -30.82 9.21 62.50
C LYS A 629 -30.00 8.11 63.14
N VAL A 630 -28.72 8.04 62.82
CA VAL A 630 -27.76 7.10 63.42
C VAL A 630 -26.47 7.83 63.77
N TRP A 631 -25.99 7.62 65.00
CA TRP A 631 -24.68 8.13 65.42
C TRP A 631 -23.54 7.56 64.57
N THR A 632 -22.62 8.43 64.16
CA THR A 632 -21.25 8.02 63.83
C THR A 632 -20.34 8.33 65.03
N SER A 633 -19.21 7.65 65.17
CA SER A 633 -18.19 7.90 66.20
C SER A 633 -17.44 9.22 66.04
N THR A 634 -17.60 9.89 64.88
CA THR A 634 -16.83 11.06 64.50
C THR A 634 -17.46 12.36 65.02
N GLU A 635 -16.72 13.01 65.91
CA GLU A 635 -17.04 14.35 66.43
C GLU A 635 -16.91 15.40 65.32
N LYS A 636 -17.71 16.46 65.42
CA LYS A 636 -17.55 17.67 64.62
C LYS A 636 -16.93 18.73 65.52
N GLU A 637 -15.80 19.28 65.08
CA GLU A 637 -15.10 20.35 65.77
C GLU A 637 -16.03 21.57 65.99
N ASP A 638 -15.96 22.14 67.20
CA ASP A 638 -16.59 23.40 67.65
C ASP A 638 -18.13 23.56 67.65
N ASP A 639 -18.94 22.57 68.08
CA ASP A 639 -20.37 22.83 68.43
C ASP A 639 -21.06 21.80 69.36
N GLU A 640 -20.33 20.99 70.16
CA GLU A 640 -20.90 19.81 70.88
C GLU A 640 -21.75 18.89 69.98
N ARG A 641 -21.27 18.63 68.75
CA ARG A 641 -21.97 17.81 67.75
C ARG A 641 -21.12 16.65 67.26
N ALA A 642 -21.79 15.57 66.89
CA ALA A 642 -21.19 14.53 66.06
C ALA A 642 -21.82 14.54 64.66
N TYR A 643 -21.08 13.98 63.70
CA TYR A 643 -21.65 13.60 62.42
C TYR A 643 -22.63 12.44 62.62
N ILE A 644 -23.73 12.48 61.88
CA ILE A 644 -24.73 11.41 61.85
C ILE A 644 -24.97 10.94 60.42
N MET A 645 -25.45 9.72 60.30
CA MET A 645 -26.21 9.29 59.13
C MET A 645 -27.67 9.72 59.33
N GLN A 646 -28.32 10.25 58.29
CA GLN A 646 -29.74 10.59 58.37
C GLN A 646 -30.40 10.54 57.00
N GLY A 647 -31.69 10.22 56.98
CA GLY A 647 -32.53 10.22 55.79
C GLY A 647 -34.00 10.16 56.14
N ASP A 648 -34.84 10.49 55.17
CA ASP A 648 -36.30 10.46 55.25
C ASP A 648 -36.89 9.91 53.93
N LYS A 649 -38.22 9.96 53.77
CA LYS A 649 -38.91 9.45 52.56
C LYS A 649 -38.49 10.13 51.25
N SER A 650 -37.83 11.28 51.33
CA SER A 650 -37.30 12.05 50.19
C SER A 650 -35.87 11.67 49.83
N GLY A 651 -35.16 10.92 50.69
CA GLY A 651 -33.78 10.47 50.47
C GLY A 651 -32.83 10.68 51.65
N LEU A 652 -31.56 10.39 51.39
CA LEU A 652 -30.46 10.62 52.31
C LEU A 652 -30.07 12.10 52.37
N ARG A 653 -29.50 12.54 53.50
CA ARG A 653 -28.96 13.90 53.64
C ARG A 653 -27.47 13.84 53.93
N GLU A 654 -26.67 14.31 52.97
CA GLU A 654 -25.21 14.16 52.92
C GLU A 654 -24.47 14.82 54.10
N TYR A 655 -25.05 15.85 54.73
CA TYR A 655 -24.40 16.65 55.78
C TYR A 655 -25.10 16.59 57.15
N GLY A 656 -25.46 15.37 57.59
CA GLY A 656 -26.06 15.13 58.89
C GLY A 656 -25.14 15.44 60.07
N THR A 657 -25.61 16.27 61.02
CA THR A 657 -24.98 16.51 62.33
C THR A 657 -26.05 16.63 63.42
N ALA A 658 -25.73 16.21 64.64
CA ALA A 658 -26.62 16.30 65.80
C ALA A 658 -25.85 16.68 67.07
N LEU A 659 -26.53 17.40 67.98
CA LEU A 659 -26.00 17.76 69.30
C LEU A 659 -25.85 16.51 70.16
N TYR A 660 -24.73 16.37 70.87
CA TYR A 660 -24.41 15.20 71.71
C TYR A 660 -25.55 14.81 72.66
N ASN A 661 -26.32 15.79 73.13
CA ASN A 661 -27.41 15.62 74.09
C ASN A 661 -28.75 15.13 73.48
N GLN A 662 -28.84 14.91 72.16
CA GLN A 662 -29.97 14.22 71.52
C GLN A 662 -29.89 12.70 71.75
N GLY A 663 -31.04 12.06 71.94
CA GLY A 663 -31.13 10.60 71.93
C GLY A 663 -31.30 10.11 70.50
N ILE A 664 -30.33 9.40 69.95
CA ILE A 664 -30.35 8.91 68.56
C ILE A 664 -30.08 7.40 68.58
N ALA A 665 -30.69 6.67 67.64
CA ALA A 665 -30.49 5.23 67.50
C ALA A 665 -29.05 4.92 67.04
N VAL A 666 -28.58 3.70 67.30
CA VAL A 666 -27.22 3.28 66.94
C VAL A 666 -27.27 2.05 66.04
N ARG A 667 -26.51 2.09 64.94
CA ARG A 667 -26.08 0.91 64.18
C ARG A 667 -24.58 0.76 64.38
N CYS A 668 -24.13 -0.49 64.40
CA CYS A 668 -22.75 -0.81 64.70
C CYS A 668 -22.08 -1.44 63.49
N VAL A 669 -20.76 -1.34 63.45
CA VAL A 669 -19.92 -1.97 62.42
C VAL A 669 -18.75 -2.71 63.06
N LYS A 670 -18.18 -3.65 62.32
CA LYS A 670 -16.90 -4.28 62.64
C LYS A 670 -16.06 -4.42 61.35
N ASP A 671 -14.75 -4.50 61.53
CA ASP A 671 -13.83 -4.77 60.43
C ASP A 671 -14.00 -6.23 59.96
N LYS A 672 -13.61 -6.52 58.71
CA LYS A 672 -13.73 -7.85 58.09
C LYS A 672 -12.55 -8.77 58.38
#